data_AF-A0A165FU02-F1
#
_entry.id   AF-A0A165FU02-F1
#
_cell.length_a   1.000
_cell.length_b   1.000
_cell.length_c   1.000
_cell.angle_alpha   90.00
_cell.angle_beta   90.00
_cell.angle_gamma   90.00
#
_symmetry.space_group_name_H-M   'P 1'
#
loop_
_entity.id
_entity.type
_entity.pdbx_description
1 polymer ?
#
loop_
_entity_poly.entity_id
_entity_poly.type
_entity_poly.pdbx_seq_one_letter_code
_entity_poly.pdbx_strand_id
1 'polypeptide(L)'
;MTFRPANPRAAMGDVTSPSAHDAIADAPNRHALAPGDEMAAFPLDSIKPYPDRVRYHVVWRSKDGRTLIAQNALAPVVPPPPDSSGPIGCDCRDHWGSTRYGSAQYDLRPWCPDFYRDGSGCVYAPDLFDGYGPCVLRSVPGLLTEWTDARTVESDDSIDFDPVTISTLADYREVAIDVLSFLGVDRPVHAPPSGAANQEDLWAAWSTWIRHEQELRAFILERLVGRDAYKRVQSQNRALWERLYDCGYFEHGPVGAWFEHAELHLAQIRFLLDRGVPVFYEWTPILAASPSAAFLAPANGAPPSIEGSDPIRAGTAMPGGKRKGSDPPQIPVKVAKAAEPMQPDNVDRTKRVLFNDADSLGRKLNDASLVPATPTTPKKGSSSAPSTPIRPLSSRLSMPAVLYPSSPRSPSPTASRPQPHPKGTAALLERMTSPSASTISSGSRESSPVLEPPAVTPASLLARIQQPAPAPAIGVIEVVALSDKLGKPMHIETLLGELKEVEIRLLPFSPKGEVDSVDVPAVSALEYSIRSEQSPPRLIFPPNGRAHEILLGIVARKEVRTWVDCLTIALQYGITFYTGIRVDVVPDALARAVASRETQAISQVNPDLAPQARYASWRESVKNVLVKEAALRAAMRSGGILWRLARWFCGMATLDSHPTNDVYQLGGPVTMIIQNQSFYDDWLTPDEEKVLIGWSPRLLPTHLSLWPPTDVWEAHWGGIWTSMHETWFRARITKIQTSNATVEFKPFMTRHDWQQMLRGWKGRVARA
;
A
#
# COMPACT_ATOMS: atom_id res chain seq x y z
N MET A 1 -29.59 -27.88 -20.00
CA MET A 1 -29.74 -26.48 -20.44
C MET A 1 -28.89 -25.61 -19.53
N THR A 2 -27.77 -25.11 -20.04
CA THR A 2 -26.79 -24.31 -19.29
C THR A 2 -26.59 -22.99 -20.03
N PHE A 3 -26.79 -21.87 -19.33
CA PHE A 3 -26.63 -20.54 -19.91
C PHE A 3 -25.13 -20.24 -20.08
N ARG A 4 -24.67 -20.11 -21.33
CA ARG A 4 -23.44 -19.38 -21.66
C ARG A 4 -23.75 -17.87 -21.57
N PRO A 5 -23.02 -17.05 -20.80
CA PRO A 5 -23.10 -15.60 -20.93
C PRO A 5 -22.56 -15.20 -22.32
N ALA A 6 -23.27 -14.30 -22.99
CA ALA A 6 -22.87 -13.82 -24.32
C ALA A 6 -21.70 -12.84 -24.20
N ASN A 7 -20.59 -13.16 -24.88
CA ASN A 7 -19.45 -12.26 -25.00
C ASN A 7 -19.81 -11.17 -26.05
N PRO A 8 -19.77 -9.86 -25.72
CA PRO A 8 -20.12 -8.82 -26.67
C PRO A 8 -19.09 -8.79 -27.81
N ARG A 9 -19.56 -8.97 -29.05
CA ARG A 9 -18.72 -8.93 -30.26
C ARG A 9 -17.95 -7.61 -30.34
N ALA A 10 -16.62 -7.69 -30.30
CA ALA A 10 -15.80 -6.69 -30.96
C ALA A 10 -16.15 -6.69 -32.46
N ALA A 11 -16.43 -5.51 -33.01
CA ALA A 11 -16.59 -5.35 -34.45
C ALA A 11 -15.20 -5.39 -35.10
N MET A 12 -14.78 -6.57 -35.55
CA MET A 12 -13.65 -6.68 -36.47
C MET A 12 -14.04 -6.02 -37.79
N GLY A 13 -13.57 -4.79 -38.01
CA GLY A 13 -13.27 -4.35 -39.36
C GLY A 13 -11.98 -5.04 -39.80
N ASP A 14 -11.91 -5.46 -41.06
CA ASP A 14 -10.67 -6.00 -41.65
C ASP A 14 -9.59 -4.93 -41.67
N VAL A 15 -8.76 -4.91 -40.63
CA VAL A 15 -7.48 -4.23 -40.66
C VAL A 15 -6.54 -5.13 -41.44
N THR A 16 -6.39 -4.83 -42.73
CA THR A 16 -5.32 -5.41 -43.56
C THR A 16 -3.99 -5.18 -42.84
N SER A 17 -3.39 -6.27 -42.36
CA SER A 17 -2.10 -6.21 -41.68
C SER A 17 -1.06 -5.63 -42.64
N PRO A 18 -0.39 -4.51 -42.30
CA PRO A 18 0.66 -3.96 -43.15
C PRO A 18 1.79 -4.99 -43.28
N SER A 19 2.42 -5.07 -44.45
CA SER A 19 3.51 -6.01 -44.70
C SER A 19 4.64 -5.78 -43.70
N ALA A 20 4.99 -6.82 -42.95
CA ALA A 20 5.89 -6.73 -41.78
C ALA A 20 7.36 -6.38 -42.11
N HIS A 21 7.69 -6.07 -43.37
CA HIS A 21 9.06 -5.87 -43.84
C HIS A 21 9.45 -4.40 -44.11
N ASP A 22 8.50 -3.48 -44.35
CA ASP A 22 8.84 -2.13 -44.82
C ASP A 22 8.77 -1.02 -43.74
N ALA A 23 8.31 -1.33 -42.52
CA ALA A 23 8.05 -0.33 -41.48
C ALA A 23 9.05 -0.30 -40.30
N ILE A 24 10.04 -1.19 -40.28
CA ILE A 24 10.92 -1.39 -39.09
C ILE A 24 12.15 -0.44 -39.08
N ALA A 25 12.48 0.19 -40.20
CA ALA A 25 13.76 0.91 -40.39
C ALA A 25 13.98 2.13 -39.47
N ASP A 26 12.91 2.79 -38.99
CA ASP A 26 12.98 4.02 -38.18
C ASP A 26 12.53 3.83 -36.71
N ALA A 27 12.31 2.58 -36.26
CA ALA A 27 12.03 2.34 -34.84
C ALA A 27 13.29 2.71 -34.01
N PRO A 28 13.20 3.66 -33.05
CA PRO A 28 14.38 4.07 -32.27
C PRO A 28 14.91 2.86 -31.51
N ASN A 29 16.21 2.57 -31.67
CA ASN A 29 16.84 1.42 -31.06
C ASN A 29 16.86 1.57 -29.53
N ARG A 30 15.83 1.03 -28.85
CA ARG A 30 15.66 1.09 -27.39
C ARG A 30 16.73 0.32 -26.60
N HIS A 31 17.69 -0.33 -27.27
CA HIS A 31 18.89 -0.92 -26.66
C HIS A 31 20.14 -0.05 -26.80
N ALA A 32 20.13 0.95 -27.68
CA ALA A 32 21.21 1.90 -27.80
C ALA A 32 20.95 3.07 -26.84
N LEU A 33 21.91 3.31 -25.93
CA LEU A 33 22.13 4.66 -25.42
C LEU A 33 22.31 5.59 -26.63
N ALA A 34 21.66 6.77 -26.64
CA ALA A 34 21.58 7.54 -27.88
C ALA A 34 22.99 7.96 -28.34
N PRO A 35 23.36 7.79 -29.63
CA PRO A 35 24.74 7.99 -30.07
C PRO A 35 25.24 9.43 -29.84
N GLY A 36 26.00 9.66 -28.77
CA GLY A 36 26.52 10.97 -28.37
C GLY A 36 25.87 11.58 -27.13
N ASP A 37 25.16 10.80 -26.32
CA ASP A 37 24.87 11.16 -24.93
C ASP A 37 26.11 10.93 -24.04
N GLU A 38 26.27 11.73 -22.98
CA GLU A 38 27.31 11.53 -21.96
C GLU A 38 26.73 10.75 -20.77
N MET A 39 27.28 9.59 -20.46
CA MET A 39 26.85 8.79 -19.31
C MET A 39 28.05 8.44 -18.43
N ALA A 40 27.98 8.82 -17.15
CA ALA A 40 28.98 8.54 -16.14
C ALA A 40 28.34 7.73 -15.00
N ALA A 41 28.90 6.57 -14.67
CA ALA A 41 28.42 5.70 -13.61
C ALA A 41 29.48 5.60 -12.50
N PHE A 42 29.08 5.88 -11.27
CA PHE A 42 29.92 5.83 -10.08
C PHE A 42 29.46 4.65 -9.22
N PRO A 43 30.33 3.66 -8.92
CA PRO A 43 29.97 2.54 -8.09
C PRO A 43 29.68 3.00 -6.65
N LEU A 44 28.69 2.35 -6.04
CA LEU A 44 28.25 2.53 -4.66
C LEU A 44 28.30 1.18 -3.93
N ASP A 45 28.45 1.24 -2.61
CA ASP A 45 28.40 0.08 -1.72
C ASP A 45 27.04 -0.63 -1.78
N SER A 46 27.02 -1.90 -1.40
CA SER A 46 25.79 -2.70 -1.28
C SER A 46 24.92 -2.23 -0.10
N ILE A 47 23.60 -2.29 -0.28
CA ILE A 47 22.62 -1.88 0.74
C ILE A 47 21.74 -3.09 1.11
N LYS A 48 21.73 -3.41 2.40
CA LYS A 48 20.93 -4.51 2.98
C LYS A 48 19.43 -4.20 2.88
N PRO A 49 18.56 -5.20 2.67
CA PRO A 49 18.82 -6.66 2.78
C PRO A 49 19.27 -7.35 1.48
N TYR A 50 19.49 -6.61 0.40
CA TYR A 50 19.95 -7.16 -0.87
C TYR A 50 21.40 -7.70 -0.77
N PRO A 51 21.87 -8.53 -1.72
CA PRO A 51 23.19 -9.14 -1.67
C PRO A 51 24.25 -8.08 -1.97
N ASP A 52 25.52 -8.48 -1.90
CA ASP A 52 26.65 -7.63 -2.29
C ASP A 52 26.78 -7.48 -3.84
N ARG A 53 25.70 -6.98 -4.46
CA ARG A 53 25.68 -6.46 -5.83
C ARG A 53 26.08 -4.99 -5.81
N VAL A 54 27.02 -4.62 -6.67
CA VAL A 54 27.43 -3.22 -6.89
C VAL A 54 26.21 -2.40 -7.31
N ARG A 55 26.01 -1.25 -6.68
CA ARG A 55 25.02 -0.26 -7.10
C ARG A 55 25.70 0.90 -7.81
N TYR A 56 24.93 1.71 -8.53
CA TYR A 56 25.47 2.84 -9.27
C TYR A 56 24.71 4.14 -8.96
N HIS A 57 25.46 5.22 -8.81
CA HIS A 57 24.98 6.57 -9.09
C HIS A 57 25.29 6.83 -10.56
N VAL A 58 24.27 6.95 -11.41
CA VAL A 58 24.43 7.19 -12.85
C VAL A 58 23.98 8.60 -13.17
N VAL A 59 24.84 9.35 -13.86
CA VAL A 59 24.56 10.67 -14.42
C VAL A 59 24.50 10.54 -15.93
N TRP A 60 23.35 10.84 -16.52
CA TRP A 60 23.11 10.82 -17.96
C TRP A 60 22.78 12.23 -18.43
N ARG A 61 23.56 12.75 -19.37
CA ARG A 61 23.31 14.02 -20.04
C ARG A 61 22.92 13.72 -21.48
N SER A 62 21.67 14.00 -21.81
CA SER A 62 21.13 13.85 -23.16
C SER A 62 21.41 15.09 -24.01
N LYS A 63 21.46 14.92 -25.33
CA LYS A 63 21.75 16.00 -26.28
C LYS A 63 20.79 17.19 -26.24
N ASP A 64 19.58 16.99 -25.73
CA ASP A 64 18.57 18.03 -25.52
C ASP A 64 18.87 18.94 -24.31
N GLY A 65 19.97 18.69 -23.59
CA GLY A 65 20.40 19.50 -22.45
C GLY A 65 19.80 19.10 -21.11
N ARG A 66 19.05 17.98 -21.05
CA ARG A 66 18.58 17.41 -19.78
C ARG A 66 19.70 16.63 -19.07
N THR A 67 19.69 16.70 -17.74
CA THR A 67 20.57 15.93 -16.86
C THR A 67 19.69 14.97 -16.05
N LEU A 68 19.67 13.69 -16.42
CA LEU A 68 18.92 12.63 -15.75
C LEU A 68 19.85 11.88 -14.78
N ILE A 69 19.33 11.56 -13.60
CA ILE A 69 20.08 10.92 -12.52
C ILE A 69 19.38 9.63 -12.10
N ALA A 70 20.17 8.57 -11.90
CA ALA A 70 19.76 7.37 -11.19
C ALA A 70 20.62 7.20 -9.94
N GLN A 71 20.00 7.03 -8.78
CA GLN A 71 20.68 6.61 -7.54
C GLN A 71 20.31 5.18 -7.19
N ASN A 72 21.23 4.43 -6.58
CA ASN A 72 21.10 3.01 -6.26
C ASN A 72 20.77 2.08 -7.45
N ALA A 73 21.05 2.52 -8.69
CA ALA A 73 20.75 1.77 -9.90
C ALA A 73 21.47 0.41 -9.91
N LEU A 74 20.82 -0.61 -10.49
CA LEU A 74 21.36 -1.97 -10.58
C LEU A 74 22.34 -2.17 -11.73
N ALA A 75 22.25 -1.32 -12.75
CA ALA A 75 23.17 -1.25 -13.87
C ALA A 75 23.79 0.14 -13.98
N PRO A 76 24.94 0.28 -14.67
CA PRO A 76 25.54 1.58 -14.99
C PRO A 76 24.80 2.30 -16.13
N VAL A 77 23.45 2.25 -16.12
CA VAL A 77 22.57 2.92 -17.09
C VAL A 77 21.37 3.54 -16.38
N VAL A 78 20.79 4.55 -17.00
CA VAL A 78 19.49 5.10 -16.62
C VAL A 78 18.46 4.54 -17.61
N PRO A 79 17.32 3.97 -17.17
CA PRO A 79 16.23 3.60 -18.07
C PRO A 79 15.65 4.85 -18.78
N PRO A 80 14.84 4.71 -19.84
CA PRO A 80 14.07 5.84 -20.33
C PRO A 80 13.07 6.32 -19.24
N PRO A 81 12.80 7.63 -19.13
CA PRO A 81 11.66 8.12 -18.38
C PRO A 81 10.35 7.48 -18.88
N PRO A 82 9.39 7.15 -18.00
CA PRO A 82 8.08 6.64 -18.39
C PRO A 82 7.30 7.70 -19.17
N ASP A 83 6.29 7.26 -19.92
CA ASP A 83 5.31 8.15 -20.53
C ASP A 83 3.96 8.08 -19.81
N SER A 84 2.95 8.79 -20.34
CA SER A 84 1.58 8.80 -19.79
C SER A 84 0.89 7.43 -19.75
N SER A 85 1.40 6.41 -20.46
CA SER A 85 0.91 5.03 -20.43
C SER A 85 1.65 4.16 -19.40
N GLY A 86 2.93 4.45 -19.15
CA GLY A 86 3.76 3.81 -18.13
C GLY A 86 5.22 3.64 -18.56
N PRO A 87 5.94 2.64 -18.01
CA PRO A 87 7.35 2.40 -18.33
C PRO A 87 7.56 2.07 -19.80
N ILE A 88 8.65 2.58 -20.39
CA ILE A 88 9.04 2.28 -21.77
C ILE A 88 10.04 1.11 -21.77
N GLY A 89 9.64 -0.01 -22.37
CA GLY A 89 10.48 -1.21 -22.55
C GLY A 89 10.98 -1.37 -23.98
N CYS A 90 11.72 -2.43 -24.28
CA CYS A 90 12.11 -2.75 -25.65
C CYS A 90 11.00 -3.52 -26.41
N ASP A 91 10.87 -3.25 -27.70
CA ASP A 91 9.89 -3.94 -28.58
C ASP A 91 10.48 -5.19 -29.27
N CYS A 92 11.62 -5.70 -28.78
CA CYS A 92 12.25 -6.88 -29.36
C CYS A 92 11.36 -8.13 -29.23
N ARG A 93 11.35 -8.90 -30.30
CA ARG A 93 10.57 -10.13 -30.45
C ARG A 93 11.49 -11.32 -30.67
N ASP A 94 11.06 -12.49 -30.20
CA ASP A 94 11.69 -13.78 -30.48
C ASP A 94 11.33 -14.29 -31.89
N HIS A 95 11.74 -15.52 -32.16
CA HIS A 95 11.45 -16.24 -33.40
C HIS A 95 9.95 -16.62 -33.57
N TRP A 96 9.14 -16.52 -32.52
CA TRP A 96 7.68 -16.64 -32.59
C TRP A 96 6.98 -15.28 -32.80
N GLY A 97 7.72 -14.18 -32.84
CA GLY A 97 7.17 -12.82 -32.93
C GLY A 97 6.63 -12.30 -31.59
N SER A 98 6.92 -12.99 -30.48
CA SER A 98 6.48 -12.67 -29.12
C SER A 98 7.55 -11.90 -28.34
N THR A 99 7.12 -11.12 -27.37
CA THR A 99 8.00 -10.61 -26.30
C THR A 99 8.28 -11.73 -25.28
N ARG A 100 9.25 -11.55 -24.38
CA ARG A 100 9.69 -12.57 -23.40
C ARG A 100 8.54 -13.20 -22.59
N TYR A 101 7.53 -12.41 -22.23
CA TYR A 101 6.31 -12.88 -21.53
C TYR A 101 5.03 -12.66 -22.36
N GLY A 102 5.14 -12.56 -23.68
CA GLY A 102 4.03 -12.32 -24.58
C GLY A 102 3.14 -11.15 -24.16
N SER A 103 1.83 -11.38 -24.14
CA SER A 103 0.83 -10.38 -23.76
C SER A 103 0.91 -9.92 -22.29
N ALA A 104 1.51 -10.72 -21.40
CA ALA A 104 1.71 -10.31 -20.00
C ALA A 104 2.67 -9.11 -19.93
N GLN A 105 3.68 -9.06 -20.80
CA GLN A 105 4.68 -7.98 -20.86
C GLN A 105 4.12 -6.62 -21.27
N TYR A 106 2.88 -6.52 -21.78
CA TYR A 106 2.29 -5.24 -22.20
C TYR A 106 2.07 -4.24 -21.04
N ASP A 107 2.00 -4.72 -19.80
CA ASP A 107 1.97 -3.86 -18.60
C ASP A 107 3.33 -3.87 -17.94
N LEU A 108 4.26 -3.01 -18.37
CA LEU A 108 5.67 -3.11 -18.00
C LEU A 108 6.00 -2.83 -16.52
N ARG A 109 5.03 -2.39 -15.71
CA ARG A 109 5.22 -1.94 -14.31
C ARG A 109 5.80 -2.97 -13.33
N PRO A 110 5.60 -4.31 -13.49
CA PRO A 110 6.27 -5.30 -12.65
C PRO A 110 7.74 -5.53 -13.01
N TRP A 111 8.24 -5.04 -14.15
CA TRP A 111 9.59 -5.33 -14.66
C TRP A 111 10.45 -4.09 -14.95
N CYS A 112 9.83 -2.90 -15.08
CA CYS A 112 10.49 -1.64 -15.39
C CYS A 112 9.98 -0.52 -14.47
N PRO A 113 10.82 0.47 -14.11
CA PRO A 113 10.42 1.56 -13.23
C PRO A 113 9.32 2.43 -13.86
N ASP A 114 8.19 2.59 -13.17
CA ASP A 114 7.14 3.56 -13.50
C ASP A 114 7.35 4.86 -12.71
N PHE A 115 6.56 5.89 -12.99
CA PHE A 115 6.46 7.04 -12.10
C PHE A 115 5.98 6.59 -10.72
N TYR A 116 6.59 7.18 -9.69
CA TYR A 116 6.27 6.96 -8.30
C TYR A 116 4.81 7.32 -8.03
N ARG A 117 4.11 6.45 -7.30
CA ARG A 117 2.73 6.64 -6.85
C ARG A 117 2.66 6.14 -5.42
N ASP A 118 2.10 6.94 -4.52
CA ASP A 118 1.98 6.55 -3.12
C ASP A 118 1.18 5.24 -2.97
N GLY A 119 1.63 4.39 -2.04
CA GLY A 119 1.09 3.03 -1.86
C GLY A 119 1.41 2.02 -2.97
N SER A 120 2.12 2.38 -4.05
CA SER A 120 2.51 1.45 -5.11
C SER A 120 3.62 0.50 -4.63
N GLY A 121 3.29 -0.79 -4.49
CA GLY A 121 4.26 -1.83 -4.16
C GLY A 121 5.27 -2.13 -5.27
N CYS A 122 5.00 -1.74 -6.53
CA CYS A 122 5.81 -2.09 -7.69
C CYS A 122 7.27 -1.61 -7.59
N VAL A 123 7.53 -0.53 -6.83
CA VAL A 123 8.88 -0.01 -6.60
C VAL A 123 9.78 -1.02 -5.88
N TYR A 124 9.19 -2.01 -5.19
CA TYR A 124 9.85 -3.13 -4.51
C TYR A 124 9.81 -4.45 -5.29
N ALA A 125 9.29 -4.47 -6.52
CA ALA A 125 9.32 -5.66 -7.37
C ALA A 125 10.79 -6.10 -7.60
N PRO A 126 11.13 -7.40 -7.49
CA PRO A 126 12.46 -7.88 -7.85
C PRO A 126 12.79 -7.57 -9.32
N ASP A 127 13.85 -6.80 -9.54
CA ASP A 127 14.37 -6.53 -10.87
C ASP A 127 15.16 -7.74 -11.37
N LEU A 128 14.40 -8.67 -11.96
CA LEU A 128 14.88 -9.88 -12.60
C LEU A 128 15.94 -9.65 -13.70
N PHE A 129 16.13 -8.40 -14.14
CA PHE A 129 16.98 -8.03 -15.27
C PHE A 129 18.09 -7.04 -14.90
N ASP A 130 18.29 -6.77 -13.61
CA ASP A 130 19.33 -5.91 -13.05
C ASP A 130 19.39 -4.53 -13.75
N GLY A 131 18.26 -3.85 -13.91
CA GLY A 131 18.15 -2.50 -14.46
C GLY A 131 18.02 -2.43 -15.98
N TYR A 132 18.06 -3.56 -16.69
CA TYR A 132 18.02 -3.60 -18.16
C TYR A 132 16.66 -4.00 -18.78
N GLY A 133 15.71 -4.44 -17.96
CA GLY A 133 14.37 -4.83 -18.38
C GLY A 133 14.25 -6.13 -19.22
N PRO A 134 13.02 -6.56 -19.53
CA PRO A 134 12.68 -7.88 -20.09
C PRO A 134 12.96 -8.04 -21.60
N CYS A 135 14.19 -7.76 -22.05
CA CYS A 135 14.57 -7.97 -23.45
C CYS A 135 14.71 -9.46 -23.78
N VAL A 136 13.94 -9.94 -24.77
CA VAL A 136 13.96 -11.35 -25.20
C VAL A 136 15.28 -11.78 -25.88
N LEU A 137 16.08 -10.83 -26.39
CA LEU A 137 17.39 -11.11 -27.01
C LEU A 137 18.54 -11.29 -25.99
N ARG A 138 18.30 -11.10 -24.69
CA ARG A 138 19.28 -11.33 -23.61
C ARG A 138 19.02 -12.68 -22.95
N SER A 139 19.96 -13.62 -22.94
CA SER A 139 19.79 -14.76 -22.03
C SER A 139 20.03 -14.32 -20.58
N VAL A 140 19.07 -14.65 -19.71
CA VAL A 140 19.06 -14.41 -18.26
C VAL A 140 18.45 -15.67 -17.64
N PRO A 141 19.24 -16.74 -17.45
CA PRO A 141 18.70 -18.05 -17.09
C PRO A 141 18.08 -18.07 -15.70
N GLY A 142 16.85 -18.57 -15.60
CA GLY A 142 16.10 -18.68 -14.35
C GLY A 142 14.64 -19.02 -14.58
N LEU A 143 13.94 -19.48 -13.54
CA LEU A 143 12.54 -19.93 -13.63
C LEU A 143 11.54 -18.77 -13.82
N LEU A 144 11.87 -17.59 -13.26
CA LEU A 144 11.05 -16.38 -13.37
C LEU A 144 11.49 -15.45 -14.49
N THR A 145 12.65 -15.70 -15.11
CA THR A 145 13.28 -14.82 -16.10
C THR A 145 13.13 -15.34 -17.54
N GLU A 146 13.27 -16.64 -17.78
CA GLU A 146 13.42 -17.19 -19.13
C GLU A 146 12.68 -18.52 -19.29
N TRP A 147 11.90 -18.63 -20.35
CA TRP A 147 11.25 -19.87 -20.75
C TRP A 147 12.26 -20.80 -21.41
N THR A 148 12.17 -22.10 -21.13
CA THR A 148 13.00 -23.11 -21.76
C THR A 148 12.22 -24.41 -21.89
N ASP A 149 12.11 -24.97 -23.10
CA ASP A 149 11.38 -26.21 -23.35
C ASP A 149 11.98 -27.42 -22.59
N ALA A 150 13.25 -27.35 -22.21
CA ALA A 150 13.91 -28.34 -21.37
C ALA A 150 13.34 -28.50 -19.95
N ARG A 151 12.39 -27.64 -19.53
CA ARG A 151 11.64 -27.74 -18.26
C ARG A 151 10.25 -28.35 -18.41
N THR A 152 9.86 -28.81 -19.61
CA THR A 152 8.55 -29.44 -19.81
C THR A 152 8.69 -30.93 -20.09
N VAL A 153 7.64 -31.68 -19.77
CA VAL A 153 7.49 -33.11 -20.01
C VAL A 153 6.14 -33.32 -20.70
N GLU A 154 6.18 -34.00 -21.85
CA GLU A 154 4.98 -34.41 -22.57
C GLU A 154 4.47 -35.74 -21.99
N SER A 155 3.20 -35.76 -21.61
CA SER A 155 2.42 -36.93 -21.19
C SER A 155 1.36 -37.24 -22.25
N ASP A 156 0.77 -38.44 -22.23
CA ASP A 156 -0.20 -38.88 -23.24
C ASP A 156 -1.38 -37.90 -23.51
N ASP A 157 -1.79 -37.13 -22.49
CA ASP A 157 -2.93 -36.20 -22.53
C ASP A 157 -2.55 -34.71 -22.27
N SER A 158 -1.31 -34.39 -21.87
CA SER A 158 -0.93 -33.02 -21.46
C SER A 158 0.57 -32.73 -21.55
N ILE A 159 0.91 -31.44 -21.65
CA ILE A 159 2.25 -30.92 -21.40
C ILE A 159 2.27 -30.26 -20.02
N ASP A 160 3.22 -30.68 -19.21
CA ASP A 160 3.43 -30.25 -17.83
C ASP A 160 4.88 -29.81 -17.61
N PHE A 161 5.16 -29.17 -16.47
CA PHE A 161 6.54 -28.94 -16.05
C PHE A 161 7.20 -30.23 -15.55
N ASP A 162 8.53 -30.29 -15.64
CA ASP A 162 9.30 -31.38 -15.05
C ASP A 162 9.15 -31.41 -13.52
N PRO A 163 9.34 -32.57 -12.86
CA PRO A 163 9.13 -32.70 -11.41
C PRO A 163 9.98 -31.76 -10.53
N VAL A 164 11.17 -31.36 -10.97
CA VAL A 164 12.05 -30.43 -10.23
C VAL A 164 11.51 -29.00 -10.35
N THR A 165 11.07 -28.60 -11.55
CA THR A 165 10.39 -27.32 -11.77
C THR A 165 9.07 -27.26 -10.96
N ILE A 166 8.26 -28.32 -10.95
CA ILE A 166 7.04 -28.41 -10.12
C ILE A 166 7.36 -28.24 -8.63
N SER A 167 8.39 -28.91 -8.11
CA SER A 167 8.80 -28.75 -6.71
C SER A 167 9.18 -27.30 -6.40
N THR A 168 9.98 -26.67 -7.27
CA THR A 168 10.43 -25.28 -7.10
C THR A 168 9.26 -24.30 -7.09
N LEU A 169 8.27 -24.50 -7.97
CA LEU A 169 7.04 -23.69 -8.02
C LEU A 169 6.17 -23.90 -6.78
N ALA A 170 6.13 -25.11 -6.22
CA ALA A 170 5.45 -25.39 -4.96
C ALA A 170 6.13 -24.68 -3.77
N ASP A 171 7.46 -24.72 -3.69
CA ASP A 171 8.24 -24.04 -2.65
C ASP A 171 8.01 -22.52 -2.67
N TYR A 172 8.03 -21.88 -3.84
CA TYR A 172 7.74 -20.44 -3.97
C TYR A 172 6.35 -20.09 -3.42
N ARG A 173 5.35 -20.91 -3.76
CA ARG A 173 3.96 -20.74 -3.30
C ARG A 173 3.83 -20.94 -1.79
N GLU A 174 4.48 -21.94 -1.20
CA GLU A 174 4.47 -22.16 0.24
C GLU A 174 5.14 -21.03 1.01
N VAL A 175 6.32 -20.58 0.56
CA VAL A 175 7.03 -19.46 1.18
C VAL A 175 6.20 -18.18 1.12
N ALA A 176 5.52 -17.90 0.00
CA ALA A 176 4.60 -16.77 -0.09
C ALA A 176 3.46 -16.86 0.94
N ILE A 177 2.84 -18.04 1.11
CA ILE A 177 1.77 -18.28 2.09
C ILE A 177 2.29 -18.08 3.54
N ASP A 178 3.44 -18.67 3.88
CA ASP A 178 4.04 -18.58 5.21
C ASP A 178 4.42 -17.13 5.56
N VAL A 179 4.94 -16.36 4.60
CA VAL A 179 5.30 -14.95 4.78
C VAL A 179 4.06 -14.07 4.92
N LEU A 180 3.01 -14.27 4.10
CA LEU A 180 1.75 -13.56 4.24
C LEU A 180 1.09 -13.84 5.60
N SER A 181 1.11 -15.10 6.04
CA SER A 181 0.65 -15.54 7.36
C SER A 181 1.43 -14.86 8.50
N PHE A 182 2.78 -14.83 8.43
CA PHE A 182 3.64 -14.15 9.40
C PHE A 182 3.37 -12.63 9.47
N LEU A 183 3.23 -11.98 8.31
CA LEU A 183 2.88 -10.57 8.21
C LEU A 183 1.46 -10.29 8.75
N GLY A 184 0.57 -11.29 8.73
CA GLY A 184 -0.82 -11.20 9.14
C GLY A 184 -1.68 -10.51 8.09
N VAL A 185 -1.45 -10.82 6.81
CA VAL A 185 -2.10 -10.20 5.66
C VAL A 185 -2.76 -11.28 4.80
N ASP A 186 -4.02 -11.06 4.44
CA ASP A 186 -4.74 -11.92 3.50
C ASP A 186 -4.54 -11.40 2.06
N ARG A 187 -3.93 -12.21 1.21
CA ARG A 187 -3.65 -11.94 -0.21
C ARG A 187 -3.73 -13.27 -0.96
N PRO A 188 -4.44 -13.34 -2.11
CA PRO A 188 -4.49 -14.58 -2.89
C PRO A 188 -3.10 -14.91 -3.46
N VAL A 189 -2.71 -16.17 -3.34
CA VAL A 189 -1.51 -16.73 -3.98
C VAL A 189 -1.96 -17.63 -5.12
N HIS A 190 -1.55 -17.30 -6.34
CA HIS A 190 -1.95 -18.02 -7.55
C HIS A 190 -1.27 -19.39 -7.60
N ALA A 191 -2.00 -20.42 -8.01
CA ALA A 191 -1.40 -21.72 -8.28
C ALA A 191 -0.50 -21.62 -9.54
N PRO A 192 0.64 -22.32 -9.58
CA PRO A 192 1.41 -22.46 -10.81
C PRO A 192 0.60 -23.18 -11.88
N PRO A 193 0.86 -22.92 -13.18
CA PRO A 193 0.16 -23.59 -14.26
C PRO A 193 0.65 -25.03 -14.48
N SER A 194 -0.24 -25.88 -14.95
CA SER A 194 -0.06 -27.33 -15.19
C SER A 194 -1.12 -27.83 -16.16
N GLY A 195 -0.87 -28.94 -16.86
CA GLY A 195 -1.85 -29.66 -17.66
C GLY A 195 -2.28 -28.92 -18.94
N ALA A 196 -1.33 -28.33 -19.67
CA ALA A 196 -1.63 -27.62 -20.91
C ALA A 196 -1.82 -28.58 -22.10
N ALA A 197 -2.56 -28.16 -23.13
CA ALA A 197 -2.77 -28.97 -24.33
C ALA A 197 -1.56 -28.95 -25.30
N ASN A 198 -0.66 -27.98 -25.16
CA ASN A 198 0.56 -27.82 -25.95
C ASN A 198 1.53 -26.84 -25.24
N GLN A 199 2.73 -26.68 -25.81
CA GLN A 199 3.82 -25.87 -25.26
C GLN A 199 3.49 -24.37 -25.21
N GLU A 200 2.77 -23.85 -26.21
CA GLU A 200 2.39 -22.44 -26.32
C GLU A 200 1.37 -22.07 -25.24
N ASP A 201 0.36 -22.93 -25.01
CA ASP A 201 -0.61 -22.78 -23.93
C ASP A 201 0.07 -22.78 -22.54
N LEU A 202 1.06 -23.66 -22.32
CA LEU A 202 1.81 -23.70 -21.04
C LEU A 202 2.67 -22.44 -20.87
N TRP A 203 3.35 -21.98 -21.92
CA TRP A 203 4.14 -20.75 -21.91
C TRP A 203 3.28 -19.50 -21.67
N ALA A 204 2.09 -19.42 -22.28
CA ALA A 204 1.16 -18.30 -22.08
C ALA A 204 0.62 -18.28 -20.64
N ALA A 205 0.29 -19.46 -20.09
CA ALA A 205 -0.13 -19.60 -18.70
C ALA A 205 1.01 -19.26 -17.71
N TRP A 206 2.24 -19.70 -17.99
CA TRP A 206 3.46 -19.39 -17.22
C TRP A 206 3.78 -17.89 -17.25
N SER A 207 3.70 -17.25 -18.41
CA SER A 207 3.92 -15.80 -18.57
C SER A 207 2.91 -14.98 -17.75
N THR A 208 1.65 -15.40 -17.75
CA THR A 208 0.59 -14.79 -16.93
C THR A 208 0.83 -15.03 -15.44
N TRP A 209 1.24 -16.24 -15.06
CA TRP A 209 1.57 -16.57 -13.66
C TRP A 209 2.79 -15.79 -13.15
N ILE A 210 3.86 -15.63 -13.94
CA ILE A 210 5.04 -14.82 -13.56
C ILE A 210 4.66 -13.38 -13.26
N ARG A 211 3.77 -12.78 -14.06
CA ARG A 211 3.27 -11.43 -13.78
C ARG A 211 2.63 -11.36 -12.40
N HIS A 212 1.74 -12.30 -12.06
CA HIS A 212 1.10 -12.34 -10.74
C HIS A 212 2.08 -12.66 -9.60
N GLU A 213 3.07 -13.51 -9.84
CA GLU A 213 4.15 -13.80 -8.89
C GLU A 213 5.03 -12.56 -8.65
N GLN A 214 5.31 -11.76 -9.68
CA GLN A 214 6.00 -10.46 -9.54
C GLN A 214 5.17 -9.44 -8.77
N GLU A 215 3.88 -9.28 -9.09
CA GLU A 215 2.95 -8.44 -8.34
C GLU A 215 2.86 -8.87 -6.85
N LEU A 216 2.91 -10.18 -6.57
CA LEU A 216 2.91 -10.75 -5.22
C LEU A 216 4.25 -10.53 -4.48
N ARG A 217 5.39 -10.74 -5.16
CA ARG A 217 6.73 -10.50 -4.61
C ARG A 217 6.95 -9.03 -4.29
N ALA A 218 6.53 -8.12 -5.17
CA ALA A 218 6.53 -6.68 -4.93
C ALA A 218 5.74 -6.31 -3.67
N PHE A 219 4.54 -6.87 -3.51
CA PHE A 219 3.70 -6.67 -2.33
C PHE A 219 4.35 -7.22 -1.04
N ILE A 220 4.97 -8.40 -1.10
CA ILE A 220 5.68 -8.99 0.03
C ILE A 220 6.91 -8.15 0.39
N LEU A 221 7.69 -7.68 -0.59
CA LEU A 221 8.90 -6.88 -0.35
C LEU A 221 8.61 -5.45 0.10
N GLU A 222 7.48 -4.84 -0.29
CA GLU A 222 6.99 -3.60 0.33
C GLU A 222 6.80 -3.78 1.85
N ARG A 223 6.30 -4.95 2.28
CA ARG A 223 6.13 -5.25 3.71
C ARG A 223 7.42 -5.66 4.40
N LEU A 224 8.27 -6.46 3.73
CA LEU A 224 9.53 -6.92 4.31
C LEU A 224 10.57 -5.81 4.35
N VAL A 225 10.90 -5.20 3.21
CA VAL A 225 11.93 -4.16 3.06
C VAL A 225 11.37 -2.78 3.36
N GLY A 226 10.27 -2.41 2.71
CA GLY A 226 9.64 -1.10 2.88
C GLY A 226 9.37 -0.82 4.36
N ARG A 227 8.66 -1.71 5.04
CA ARG A 227 8.28 -1.58 6.47
C ARG A 227 9.22 -2.25 7.47
N ASP A 228 10.47 -2.53 7.09
CA ASP A 228 11.50 -3.12 7.95
C ASP A 228 11.14 -4.49 8.58
N ALA A 229 10.05 -5.15 8.15
CA ALA A 229 9.58 -6.39 8.76
C ALA A 229 10.53 -7.57 8.54
N TYR A 230 11.44 -7.49 7.56
CA TYR A 230 12.50 -8.48 7.32
C TYR A 230 13.34 -8.72 8.58
N LYS A 231 13.65 -7.66 9.35
CA LYS A 231 14.39 -7.72 10.62
C LYS A 231 13.66 -8.58 11.67
N ARG A 232 12.31 -8.59 11.64
CA ARG A 232 11.48 -9.45 12.50
C ARG A 232 11.44 -10.89 12.01
N VAL A 233 11.33 -11.14 10.71
CA VAL A 233 11.42 -12.52 10.17
C VAL A 233 12.77 -13.13 10.54
N GLN A 234 13.86 -12.41 10.28
CA GLN A 234 15.22 -12.86 10.56
C GLN A 234 15.47 -13.19 12.04
N SER A 235 14.86 -12.45 12.97
CA SER A 235 15.02 -12.65 14.42
C SER A 235 14.02 -13.62 15.06
N GLN A 236 12.79 -13.70 14.55
CA GLN A 236 11.70 -14.51 15.13
C GLN A 236 11.45 -15.84 14.42
N ASN A 237 11.74 -15.92 13.11
CA ASN A 237 11.55 -17.11 12.30
C ASN A 237 12.68 -17.26 11.26
N ARG A 238 13.87 -17.62 11.76
CA ARG A 238 15.07 -17.79 10.94
C ARG A 238 14.91 -18.79 9.79
N ALA A 239 14.14 -19.87 9.98
CA ALA A 239 13.89 -20.84 8.92
C ALA A 239 13.09 -20.24 7.75
N LEU A 240 12.12 -19.37 8.04
CA LEU A 240 11.39 -18.63 7.00
C LEU A 240 12.26 -17.56 6.33
N TRP A 241 13.21 -16.96 7.06
CA TRP A 241 14.21 -16.05 6.49
C TRP A 241 15.14 -16.75 5.49
N GLU A 242 15.61 -17.95 5.84
CA GLU A 242 16.47 -18.76 4.97
C GLU A 242 15.69 -19.20 3.71
N ARG A 243 14.46 -19.73 3.85
CA ARG A 243 13.59 -20.04 2.68
C ARG A 243 13.27 -18.83 1.79
N LEU A 244 13.07 -17.64 2.36
CA LEU A 244 12.87 -16.40 1.60
C LEU A 244 14.07 -16.08 0.69
N TYR A 245 15.28 -16.28 1.22
CA TYR A 245 16.52 -16.07 0.50
C TYR A 245 16.69 -17.13 -0.61
N ASP A 246 16.47 -18.40 -0.29
CA ASP A 246 16.56 -19.52 -1.24
C ASP A 246 15.53 -19.43 -2.38
N CYS A 247 14.35 -18.86 -2.12
CA CYS A 247 13.34 -18.57 -3.15
C CYS A 247 13.58 -17.26 -3.92
N GLY A 248 14.76 -16.63 -3.78
CA GLY A 248 15.19 -15.49 -4.58
C GLY A 248 14.49 -14.16 -4.27
N TYR A 249 13.80 -14.00 -3.14
CA TYR A 249 13.16 -12.72 -2.79
C TYR A 249 14.15 -11.57 -2.60
N PHE A 250 15.38 -11.88 -2.22
CA PHE A 250 16.47 -10.91 -2.05
C PHE A 250 17.62 -11.15 -3.02
N GLU A 251 17.50 -12.06 -4.00
CA GLU A 251 18.59 -12.34 -4.95
C GLU A 251 18.81 -11.15 -5.90
N HIS A 252 17.72 -10.52 -6.32
CA HIS A 252 17.70 -9.31 -7.14
C HIS A 252 17.49 -8.07 -6.27
N GLY A 253 18.01 -6.93 -6.72
CA GLY A 253 17.56 -5.65 -6.17
C GLY A 253 16.12 -5.33 -6.62
N PRO A 254 15.51 -4.27 -6.09
CA PRO A 254 14.18 -3.87 -6.48
C PRO A 254 14.23 -2.98 -7.75
N VAL A 255 13.14 -2.95 -8.52
CA VAL A 255 13.01 -2.16 -9.75
C VAL A 255 13.18 -0.65 -9.51
N GLY A 256 12.59 -0.11 -8.44
CA GLY A 256 12.66 1.32 -8.14
C GLY A 256 11.59 2.16 -8.84
N ALA A 257 11.77 3.49 -8.84
CA ALA A 257 10.75 4.44 -9.31
C ALA A 257 11.31 5.75 -9.90
N TRP A 258 10.58 6.29 -10.88
CA TRP A 258 10.80 7.63 -11.42
C TRP A 258 10.06 8.70 -10.62
N PHE A 259 10.68 9.86 -10.43
CA PHE A 259 10.05 11.02 -9.82
C PHE A 259 10.01 12.16 -10.84
N GLU A 260 8.82 12.46 -11.35
CA GLU A 260 8.54 13.59 -12.25
C GLU A 260 8.83 14.92 -11.54
N HIS A 261 8.40 15.03 -10.27
CA HIS A 261 8.58 16.20 -9.40
C HIS A 261 9.35 15.84 -8.14
N ALA A 262 10.62 15.44 -8.27
CA ALA A 262 11.45 14.98 -7.16
C ALA A 262 11.55 15.98 -5.99
N GLU A 263 11.43 17.27 -6.27
CA GLU A 263 11.41 18.37 -5.28
C GLU A 263 10.25 18.27 -4.28
N LEU A 264 9.12 17.67 -4.68
CA LEU A 264 7.95 17.43 -3.82
C LEU A 264 8.13 16.16 -2.96
N HIS A 265 8.99 15.24 -3.37
CA HIS A 265 9.11 13.89 -2.80
C HIS A 265 10.45 13.62 -2.10
N LEU A 266 11.27 14.64 -1.81
CA LEU A 266 12.61 14.50 -1.22
C LEU A 266 12.67 13.58 0.02
N ALA A 267 11.65 13.64 0.88
CA ALA A 267 11.50 12.76 2.03
C ALA A 267 11.36 11.27 1.64
N GLN A 268 10.50 11.00 0.66
CA GLN A 268 10.22 9.66 0.17
C GLN A 268 11.39 9.10 -0.65
N ILE A 269 12.05 9.95 -1.43
CA ILE A 269 13.28 9.60 -2.15
C ILE A 269 14.35 9.14 -1.17
N ARG A 270 14.62 9.90 -0.10
CA ARG A 270 15.58 9.48 0.94
C ARG A 270 15.19 8.15 1.58
N PHE A 271 13.91 7.98 1.93
CA PHE A 271 13.38 6.75 2.52
C PHE A 271 13.59 5.50 1.64
N LEU A 272 13.43 5.65 0.32
CA LEU A 272 13.70 4.59 -0.68
C LEU A 272 15.20 4.32 -0.82
N LEU A 273 16.03 5.37 -0.87
CA LEU A 273 17.49 5.24 -0.97
C LEU A 273 18.12 4.55 0.24
N ASP A 274 17.66 4.87 1.45
CA ASP A 274 18.06 4.20 2.70
C ASP A 274 17.75 2.69 2.71
N ARG A 275 16.86 2.24 1.82
CA ARG A 275 16.46 0.83 1.62
C ARG A 275 17.09 0.18 0.39
N GLY A 276 17.98 0.86 -0.32
CA GLY A 276 18.62 0.32 -1.54
C GLY A 276 17.68 0.23 -2.74
N VAL A 277 16.57 0.98 -2.72
CA VAL A 277 15.63 1.07 -3.83
C VAL A 277 16.17 2.08 -4.86
N PRO A 278 16.26 1.74 -6.16
CA PRO A 278 16.64 2.70 -7.19
C PRO A 278 15.67 3.87 -7.28
N VAL A 279 16.22 5.07 -7.47
CA VAL A 279 15.44 6.29 -7.66
C VAL A 279 15.96 7.04 -8.88
N PHE A 280 15.05 7.36 -9.79
CA PHE A 280 15.33 8.01 -11.07
C PHE A 280 14.64 9.38 -11.11
N TYR A 281 15.33 10.43 -11.55
CA TYR A 281 14.78 11.80 -11.60
C TYR A 281 15.54 12.68 -12.59
N GLU A 282 14.95 13.81 -12.95
CA GLU A 282 15.63 14.88 -13.67
C GLU A 282 16.24 15.89 -12.70
N TRP A 283 17.51 16.26 -12.89
CA TRP A 283 18.21 17.23 -12.06
C TRP A 283 17.85 18.65 -12.50
N THR A 284 16.75 19.18 -11.99
CA THR A 284 16.23 20.51 -12.34
C THR A 284 16.95 21.66 -11.61
N PRO A 285 16.86 22.91 -12.10
CA PRO A 285 17.37 24.08 -11.38
C PRO A 285 16.74 24.26 -9.98
N ILE A 286 15.48 23.87 -9.81
CA ILE A 286 14.75 23.89 -8.53
C ILE A 286 15.42 22.94 -7.52
N LEU A 287 15.77 21.72 -7.93
CA LEU A 287 16.52 20.79 -7.08
C LEU A 287 17.92 21.32 -6.75
N ALA A 288 18.64 21.84 -7.75
CA ALA A 288 19.99 22.38 -7.57
C ALA A 288 20.04 23.59 -6.63
N ALA A 289 18.99 24.40 -6.57
CA ALA A 289 18.87 25.53 -5.66
C ALA A 289 18.42 25.13 -4.24
N SER A 290 17.90 23.92 -4.03
CA SER A 290 17.31 23.47 -2.77
C SER A 290 18.33 22.81 -1.84
N PRO A 291 18.66 23.39 -0.65
CA PRO A 291 19.60 22.79 0.28
C PRO A 291 19.15 21.41 0.80
N SER A 292 17.84 21.18 0.90
CA SER A 292 17.28 19.88 1.31
C SER A 292 17.50 18.77 0.28
N ALA A 293 17.70 19.14 -1.00
CA ALA A 293 17.99 18.24 -2.11
C ALA A 293 19.50 18.03 -2.35
N ALA A 294 20.40 18.53 -1.50
CA ALA A 294 21.85 18.39 -1.69
C ALA A 294 22.35 16.93 -1.81
N PHE A 295 21.64 15.96 -1.20
CA PHE A 295 21.91 14.52 -1.34
C PHE A 295 21.51 13.94 -2.71
N LEU A 296 20.82 14.72 -3.54
CA LEU A 296 20.45 14.41 -4.93
C LEU A 296 21.40 15.03 -5.95
N ALA A 297 22.44 15.73 -5.51
CA ALA A 297 23.41 16.35 -6.40
C ALA A 297 24.16 15.29 -7.25
N PRO A 298 24.39 15.51 -8.56
CA PRO A 298 25.13 14.60 -9.42
C PRO A 298 26.56 14.39 -8.91
N ALA A 299 27.02 13.14 -8.83
CA ALA A 299 28.35 12.81 -8.30
C ALA A 299 29.53 13.43 -9.07
N ASN A 300 29.32 13.81 -10.34
CA ASN A 300 30.30 14.51 -11.19
C ASN A 300 30.13 16.05 -11.21
N GLY A 301 29.21 16.61 -10.43
CA GLY A 301 28.90 18.04 -10.46
C GLY A 301 28.26 18.51 -11.78
N ALA A 302 27.58 17.62 -12.52
CA ALA A 302 26.87 18.00 -13.73
C ALA A 302 25.87 19.15 -13.46
N PRO A 303 25.75 20.13 -14.37
CA PRO A 303 24.79 21.22 -14.21
C PRO A 303 23.36 20.67 -14.29
N PRO A 304 22.38 21.39 -13.70
CA PRO A 304 20.97 21.07 -13.88
C PRO A 304 20.55 21.16 -15.35
N SER A 305 19.45 20.48 -15.67
CA SER A 305 18.76 20.61 -16.96
C SER A 305 18.51 22.06 -17.32
N ILE A 306 18.65 22.38 -18.60
CA ILE A 306 18.39 23.72 -19.12
C ILE A 306 16.87 23.89 -19.30
N GLU A 307 16.23 24.64 -18.41
CA GLU A 307 14.86 25.13 -18.64
C GLU A 307 14.82 25.95 -19.94
N GLY A 308 13.99 25.55 -20.91
CA GLY A 308 13.70 26.40 -22.07
C GLY A 308 14.17 25.93 -23.45
N SER A 309 14.22 24.63 -23.71
CA SER A 309 13.79 24.16 -25.04
C SER A 309 12.69 23.11 -24.90
N ASP A 310 11.44 23.60 -24.79
CA ASP A 310 10.31 22.85 -25.37
C ASP A 310 10.79 22.37 -26.75
N PRO A 311 10.82 21.06 -27.02
CA PRO A 311 11.28 20.58 -28.31
C PRO A 311 10.35 21.22 -29.34
N ILE A 312 10.90 22.12 -30.16
CA ILE A 312 10.13 22.85 -31.18
C ILE A 312 9.47 21.79 -32.02
N ARG A 313 8.19 21.53 -31.71
CA ARG A 313 7.44 20.42 -32.26
C ARG A 313 7.31 20.80 -33.72
N ALA A 314 8.14 20.18 -34.56
CA ALA A 314 8.32 20.55 -35.95
C ALA A 314 7.04 20.17 -36.71
N GLY A 315 6.01 20.98 -36.49
CA GLY A 315 4.74 20.90 -37.15
C GLY A 315 5.03 21.16 -38.61
N THR A 316 4.99 20.10 -39.41
CA THR A 316 5.16 20.11 -40.86
C THR A 316 3.96 20.79 -41.52
N ALA A 317 3.70 22.04 -41.14
CA ALA A 317 2.78 22.95 -41.79
C ALA A 317 3.45 23.47 -43.06
N MET A 318 3.57 22.59 -44.06
CA MET A 318 3.89 22.94 -45.43
C MET A 318 2.86 23.98 -45.92
N PRO A 319 3.23 25.24 -46.18
CA PRO A 319 2.31 26.18 -46.80
C PRO A 319 2.12 25.77 -48.26
N GLY A 320 0.87 25.55 -48.67
CA GLY A 320 0.50 25.15 -50.03
C GLY A 320 0.77 26.24 -51.09
N GLY A 321 2.04 26.45 -51.42
CA GLY A 321 2.51 27.44 -52.39
C GLY A 321 2.63 26.87 -53.79
N LYS A 322 1.57 26.99 -54.61
CA LYS A 322 1.66 26.74 -56.07
C LYS A 322 2.70 27.67 -56.71
N ARG A 323 3.85 27.15 -57.15
CA ARG A 323 4.71 27.82 -58.13
C ARG A 323 5.17 26.88 -59.25
N LYS A 324 5.18 27.43 -60.47
CA LYS A 324 5.49 26.74 -61.72
C LYS A 324 7.00 26.50 -61.86
N GLY A 325 7.30 25.34 -62.46
CA GLY A 325 8.45 25.03 -63.32
C GLY A 325 9.71 25.89 -63.30
N SER A 326 10.82 25.25 -62.93
CA SER A 326 12.12 25.38 -63.62
C SER A 326 12.96 24.15 -63.26
N ASP A 327 13.50 23.45 -64.26
CA ASP A 327 14.43 22.33 -64.03
C ASP A 327 15.81 22.83 -63.56
N PRO A 328 16.46 22.16 -62.60
CA PRO A 328 17.91 22.20 -62.41
C PRO A 328 18.58 20.92 -62.98
N PRO A 329 19.89 20.96 -63.28
CA PRO A 329 20.51 20.05 -64.25
C PRO A 329 20.86 18.67 -63.70
N GLN A 330 20.85 17.66 -64.59
CA GLN A 330 21.32 16.31 -64.30
C GLN A 330 22.84 16.28 -64.09
N ILE A 331 23.27 15.71 -62.96
CA ILE A 331 24.67 15.33 -62.71
C ILE A 331 24.77 13.79 -62.83
N PRO A 332 25.65 13.25 -63.70
CA PRO A 332 25.75 11.80 -63.90
C PRO A 332 26.61 11.15 -62.81
N VAL A 333 25.98 10.58 -61.78
CA VAL A 333 26.67 9.73 -60.80
C VAL A 333 26.81 8.31 -61.38
N LYS A 334 28.06 7.89 -61.60
CA LYS A 334 28.39 6.52 -62.02
C LYS A 334 28.06 5.54 -60.89
N VAL A 335 27.24 4.52 -61.19
CA VAL A 335 27.01 3.39 -60.29
C VAL A 335 28.28 2.53 -60.22
N ALA A 336 28.97 2.56 -59.08
CA ALA A 336 30.01 1.59 -58.76
C ALA A 336 29.37 0.39 -58.05
N LYS A 337 29.53 -0.80 -58.65
CA LYS A 337 28.99 -2.06 -58.14
C LYS A 337 29.91 -2.58 -57.02
N ALA A 338 29.56 -2.32 -55.76
CA ALA A 338 30.25 -2.84 -54.59
C ALA A 338 29.68 -4.21 -54.17
N ALA A 339 30.53 -5.06 -53.60
CA ALA A 339 30.23 -6.45 -53.28
C ALA A 339 29.41 -6.63 -51.99
N GLU A 340 28.84 -7.83 -51.82
CA GLU A 340 28.16 -8.29 -50.61
C GLU A 340 29.06 -8.16 -49.36
N PRO A 341 28.56 -7.60 -48.24
CA PRO A 341 29.20 -7.76 -46.95
C PRO A 341 28.79 -9.11 -46.33
N MET A 342 29.77 -9.96 -46.03
CA MET A 342 29.58 -11.10 -45.14
C MET A 342 28.96 -10.66 -43.81
N GLN A 343 28.06 -11.46 -43.25
CA GLN A 343 27.65 -11.33 -41.85
C GLN A 343 28.89 -11.46 -40.94
N PRO A 344 29.13 -10.53 -40.00
CA PRO A 344 30.06 -10.76 -38.91
C PRO A 344 29.38 -11.54 -37.77
N ASP A 345 30.11 -12.49 -37.19
CA ASP A 345 29.69 -13.27 -36.02
C ASP A 345 29.32 -12.39 -34.81
N ASN A 346 28.55 -12.98 -33.89
CA ASN A 346 28.16 -12.38 -32.62
C ASN A 346 29.38 -11.92 -31.79
N VAL A 347 29.68 -10.62 -31.85
CA VAL A 347 30.65 -9.98 -30.96
C VAL A 347 29.95 -9.57 -29.67
N ASP A 348 30.39 -10.14 -28.55
CA ASP A 348 30.07 -9.70 -27.19
C ASP A 348 30.36 -8.18 -27.04
N ARG A 349 29.31 -7.40 -26.71
CA ARG A 349 29.33 -5.93 -26.65
C ARG A 349 29.48 -5.36 -25.23
N THR A 350 30.18 -6.05 -24.35
CA THR A 350 30.61 -5.55 -23.02
C THR A 350 31.76 -4.51 -23.07
N LYS A 351 31.87 -3.69 -24.13
CA LYS A 351 32.99 -2.74 -24.30
C LYS A 351 32.80 -1.43 -23.52
N ARG A 352 33.37 -1.42 -22.31
CA ARG A 352 33.98 -0.28 -21.59
C ARG A 352 33.18 1.01 -21.47
N VAL A 353 32.50 1.15 -20.33
CA VAL A 353 32.46 2.43 -19.61
C VAL A 353 33.91 2.83 -19.27
N LEU A 354 34.26 4.10 -19.44
CA LEU A 354 35.56 4.63 -19.04
C LEU A 354 35.56 4.85 -17.52
N PHE A 355 36.29 4.00 -16.78
CA PHE A 355 36.58 4.24 -15.38
C PHE A 355 37.64 5.35 -15.27
N ASN A 356 37.30 6.44 -14.60
CA ASN A 356 38.26 7.47 -14.21
C ASN A 356 38.91 7.08 -12.89
N ASP A 357 40.10 6.46 -12.95
CA ASP A 357 40.91 6.18 -11.76
C ASP A 357 41.45 7.49 -11.16
N ALA A 358 40.89 7.89 -10.01
CA ALA A 358 41.14 9.18 -9.37
C ALA A 358 42.46 9.27 -8.56
N ASP A 359 43.45 8.43 -8.85
CA ASP A 359 44.65 8.22 -8.01
C ASP A 359 45.99 8.65 -8.68
N SER A 360 45.94 9.60 -9.61
CA SER A 360 47.12 10.07 -10.36
C SER A 360 47.36 11.60 -10.31
N LEU A 361 47.30 12.18 -9.11
CA LEU A 361 47.87 13.52 -8.84
C LEU A 361 48.99 13.43 -7.79
N GLY A 362 50.23 13.57 -8.27
CA GLY A 362 51.42 13.29 -7.47
C GLY A 362 51.71 14.32 -6.38
N ARG A 363 52.15 13.83 -5.22
CA ARG A 363 52.97 14.59 -4.28
C ARG A 363 54.40 14.05 -4.29
N LYS A 364 55.33 14.86 -4.79
CA LYS A 364 56.76 14.70 -4.48
C LYS A 364 56.99 15.19 -3.05
N LEU A 365 57.65 14.39 -2.22
CA LEU A 365 58.45 14.87 -1.09
C LEU A 365 59.39 13.77 -0.61
N ASN A 366 60.70 14.03 -0.73
CA ASN A 366 61.72 13.32 0.03
C ASN A 366 61.58 13.81 1.49
N ASP A 367 61.70 12.96 2.52
CA ASP A 367 62.99 12.45 3.00
C ASP A 367 62.88 11.46 4.17
N ALA A 368 63.92 10.64 4.30
CA ALA A 368 64.44 9.92 5.47
C ALA A 368 63.57 9.48 6.69
N SER A 369 63.63 8.15 6.95
CA SER A 369 64.07 7.55 8.24
C SER A 369 63.06 7.27 9.39
N LEU A 370 62.53 6.03 9.46
CA LEU A 370 62.69 5.05 10.58
C LEU A 370 61.62 3.92 10.56
N VAL A 371 62.08 2.71 10.92
CA VAL A 371 61.38 1.40 11.03
C VAL A 371 61.89 0.79 12.36
N PRO A 372 61.23 -0.17 13.07
CA PRO A 372 59.94 -0.89 12.86
C PRO A 372 58.96 -0.87 14.07
N ALA A 373 57.73 -1.39 13.87
CA ALA A 373 57.15 -2.45 14.72
C ALA A 373 55.84 -3.01 14.12
N THR A 374 55.72 -4.35 14.04
CA THR A 374 54.47 -5.08 13.77
C THR A 374 53.74 -5.42 15.08
N PRO A 375 52.41 -5.66 15.02
CA PRO A 375 51.77 -6.57 15.97
C PRO A 375 50.98 -7.70 15.28
N THR A 376 50.92 -8.82 15.98
CA THR A 376 50.37 -10.12 15.54
C THR A 376 48.87 -10.30 15.81
N THR A 377 48.24 -11.22 15.07
CA THR A 377 46.88 -11.71 15.29
C THR A 377 46.73 -12.59 16.56
N PRO A 378 45.56 -12.59 17.23
CA PRO A 378 45.20 -13.61 18.23
C PRO A 378 44.28 -14.71 17.66
N LYS A 379 44.37 -15.91 18.26
CA LYS A 379 43.70 -17.15 17.82
C LYS A 379 42.36 -17.40 18.51
N LYS A 380 41.57 -18.31 17.92
CA LYS A 380 40.41 -19.01 18.51
C LYS A 380 40.74 -19.60 19.89
N GLY A 381 39.74 -19.60 20.79
CA GLY A 381 39.68 -20.47 21.97
C GLY A 381 38.31 -21.17 22.04
N SER A 382 38.31 -22.47 22.30
CA SER A 382 37.10 -23.24 22.64
C SER A 382 36.95 -23.33 24.16
N SER A 383 35.73 -23.56 24.64
CA SER A 383 35.50 -24.11 25.98
C SER A 383 34.21 -24.94 26.02
N SER A 384 34.19 -25.93 26.91
CA SER A 384 33.15 -26.93 27.07
C SER A 384 32.30 -26.69 28.33
N ALA A 385 31.16 -27.38 28.42
CA ALA A 385 30.13 -27.24 29.48
C ALA A 385 30.59 -27.80 30.85
N PRO A 386 29.79 -27.70 31.96
CA PRO A 386 28.66 -28.65 32.14
C PRO A 386 27.42 -28.21 33.00
N SER A 387 26.31 -28.92 32.80
CA SER A 387 25.29 -29.35 33.79
C SER A 387 24.27 -28.38 34.45
N THR A 388 23.16 -29.00 34.90
CA THR A 388 21.82 -28.50 35.30
C THR A 388 21.65 -28.45 36.86
N PRO A 389 20.46 -28.41 37.55
CA PRO A 389 19.03 -28.36 37.13
C PRO A 389 18.06 -27.48 38.00
N ILE A 390 16.73 -27.66 37.77
CA ILE A 390 15.56 -27.62 38.71
C ILE A 390 14.39 -26.68 38.30
N ARG A 391 13.16 -27.21 38.43
CA ARG A 391 11.83 -26.59 38.14
C ARG A 391 11.35 -25.67 39.29
N PRO A 392 10.20 -24.97 39.12
CA PRO A 392 8.97 -25.56 39.67
C PRO A 392 7.81 -25.68 38.67
N LEU A 393 6.93 -26.64 38.96
CA LEU A 393 5.58 -26.79 38.39
C LEU A 393 4.54 -26.15 39.32
N SER A 394 3.31 -26.01 38.80
CA SER A 394 2.01 -25.83 39.50
C SER A 394 1.40 -24.42 39.36
N SER A 395 0.07 -24.24 39.26
CA SER A 395 -1.02 -25.14 38.81
C SER A 395 -2.34 -24.36 38.75
N ARG A 396 -3.21 -24.71 37.79
CA ARG A 396 -4.69 -24.68 37.86
C ARG A 396 -5.39 -23.44 38.48
N LEU A 397 -6.20 -22.77 37.66
CA LEU A 397 -7.61 -22.56 37.98
C LEU A 397 -8.46 -22.88 36.73
N SER A 398 -9.66 -23.41 36.95
CA SER A 398 -10.48 -24.05 35.92
C SER A 398 -11.53 -23.11 35.31
N MET A 399 -11.89 -23.40 34.06
CA MET A 399 -13.16 -23.01 33.43
C MET A 399 -14.37 -23.25 34.34
N PRO A 400 -15.48 -22.54 34.07
CA PRO A 400 -16.67 -23.27 33.62
C PRO A 400 -17.00 -22.95 32.14
N ALA A 401 -17.41 -23.99 31.41
CA ALA A 401 -17.88 -23.91 30.02
C ALA A 401 -19.39 -23.55 29.96
N VAL A 402 -20.04 -23.79 28.79
CA VAL A 402 -21.50 -23.63 28.49
C VAL A 402 -21.85 -22.21 28.00
N LEU A 403 -22.31 -21.93 26.75
CA LEU A 403 -22.65 -22.72 25.55
C LEU A 403 -22.41 -21.89 24.26
N TYR A 404 -21.97 -22.53 23.17
CA TYR A 404 -22.15 -22.01 21.81
C TYR A 404 -23.29 -22.77 21.10
N PRO A 405 -24.29 -22.09 20.50
CA PRO A 405 -25.21 -22.73 19.56
C PRO A 405 -24.52 -22.97 18.21
N SER A 406 -24.61 -24.19 17.71
CA SER A 406 -24.00 -24.63 16.46
C SER A 406 -24.68 -24.02 15.23
N SER A 407 -23.90 -23.72 14.18
CA SER A 407 -24.43 -23.30 12.87
C SER A 407 -25.34 -24.37 12.25
N PRO A 408 -26.43 -23.99 11.56
CA PRO A 408 -27.34 -24.94 10.93
C PRO A 408 -26.69 -25.65 9.73
N ARG A 409 -27.01 -26.94 9.56
CA ARG A 409 -26.63 -27.75 8.40
C ARG A 409 -27.31 -27.24 7.12
N SER A 410 -26.54 -27.11 6.04
CA SER A 410 -27.11 -27.02 4.69
C SER A 410 -27.81 -28.33 4.30
N PRO A 411 -28.97 -28.28 3.62
CA PRO A 411 -29.69 -29.49 3.20
C PRO A 411 -29.06 -30.12 1.95
N SER A 412 -28.93 -31.45 1.96
CA SER A 412 -28.61 -32.25 0.76
C SER A 412 -29.82 -32.35 -0.18
N PRO A 413 -29.62 -32.46 -1.50
CA PRO A 413 -30.71 -32.44 -2.47
C PRO A 413 -31.50 -33.76 -2.52
N THR A 414 -32.79 -33.63 -2.78
CA THR A 414 -33.71 -34.72 -3.11
C THR A 414 -33.44 -35.30 -4.50
N ALA A 415 -33.26 -36.62 -4.59
CA ALA A 415 -33.45 -37.39 -5.82
C ALA A 415 -34.17 -38.71 -5.46
N SER A 416 -35.26 -39.02 -6.15
CA SER A 416 -36.12 -40.16 -5.80
C SER A 416 -36.57 -40.94 -7.04
N ARG A 417 -36.56 -42.28 -6.92
CA ARG A 417 -37.06 -43.30 -7.88
C ARG A 417 -36.19 -43.51 -9.14
N PRO A 418 -35.97 -44.78 -9.53
CA PRO A 418 -37.00 -45.56 -10.22
C PRO A 418 -37.44 -46.86 -9.51
N GLN A 419 -38.26 -47.67 -10.20
CA GLN A 419 -39.04 -48.80 -9.68
C GLN A 419 -38.34 -50.19 -9.83
N PRO A 420 -38.91 -51.29 -9.27
CA PRO A 420 -38.16 -52.50 -8.92
C PRO A 420 -38.31 -53.67 -9.91
N HIS A 421 -37.46 -54.68 -9.80
CA HIS A 421 -37.80 -56.10 -10.03
C HIS A 421 -36.85 -57.05 -9.23
N PRO A 422 -37.21 -58.35 -9.03
CA PRO A 422 -36.76 -59.13 -7.87
C PRO A 422 -36.02 -60.45 -8.18
N LYS A 423 -35.33 -61.03 -7.16
CA LYS A 423 -35.34 -62.47 -6.72
C LYS A 423 -34.03 -62.90 -5.99
N GLY A 424 -34.16 -63.89 -5.10
CA GLY A 424 -33.05 -64.73 -4.57
C GLY A 424 -32.59 -64.40 -3.14
N THR A 425 -33.15 -64.94 -2.04
CA THR A 425 -33.10 -66.32 -1.44
C THR A 425 -31.86 -66.64 -0.57
N ALA A 426 -32.10 -66.86 0.75
CA ALA A 426 -31.23 -67.55 1.74
C ALA A 426 -29.83 -66.91 2.00
N ALA A 427 -29.03 -67.13 3.05
CA ALA A 427 -28.97 -67.98 4.27
C ALA A 427 -27.87 -67.36 5.22
N LEU A 428 -27.57 -67.73 6.49
CA LEU A 428 -28.15 -68.53 7.60
C LEU A 428 -27.30 -68.25 8.88
N LEU A 429 -27.90 -68.25 10.09
CA LEU A 429 -27.25 -68.31 11.44
C LEU A 429 -26.29 -67.15 11.87
N GLU A 430 -25.83 -67.02 13.13
CA GLU A 430 -26.40 -67.16 14.50
C GLU A 430 -25.32 -66.76 15.56
N ARG A 431 -25.70 -66.63 16.84
CA ARG A 431 -24.86 -66.57 18.08
C ARG A 431 -24.10 -65.26 18.34
N MET A 432 -24.43 -64.48 19.37
CA MET A 432 -24.42 -64.72 20.83
C MET A 432 -23.00 -64.80 21.44
N THR A 433 -22.59 -63.80 22.24
CA THR A 433 -22.58 -63.85 23.72
C THR A 433 -21.85 -62.64 24.34
N SER A 434 -22.37 -62.17 25.48
CA SER A 434 -21.69 -61.32 26.47
C SER A 434 -21.49 -62.18 27.76
N PRO A 435 -21.22 -61.63 28.95
CA PRO A 435 -20.30 -60.56 29.39
C PRO A 435 -19.36 -61.09 30.52
N SER A 436 -18.64 -60.21 31.24
CA SER A 436 -18.44 -60.35 32.70
C SER A 436 -17.91 -59.06 33.35
N ALA A 437 -18.29 -58.84 34.61
CA ALA A 437 -17.90 -57.70 35.44
C ALA A 437 -17.10 -58.16 36.67
N SER A 438 -16.47 -57.23 37.39
CA SER A 438 -15.96 -57.46 38.76
C SER A 438 -15.97 -56.15 39.56
N THR A 439 -16.35 -56.26 40.83
CA THR A 439 -16.55 -55.16 41.81
C THR A 439 -15.72 -55.46 43.09
N ILE A 440 -15.90 -54.67 44.17
CA ILE A 440 -15.35 -54.85 45.55
C ILE A 440 -13.94 -54.20 45.71
N SER A 441 -13.55 -53.45 46.77
CA SER A 441 -14.11 -53.26 48.14
C SER A 441 -13.83 -51.88 48.81
N SER A 442 -14.57 -51.60 49.90
CA SER A 442 -14.28 -50.86 51.18
C SER A 442 -12.92 -50.17 51.43
N GLY A 443 -12.79 -49.11 52.26
CA GLY A 443 -13.73 -48.39 53.16
C GLY A 443 -13.00 -47.61 54.30
N SER A 444 -13.74 -47.01 55.27
CA SER A 444 -13.25 -46.25 56.47
C SER A 444 -12.54 -44.89 56.25
N ARG A 445 -12.52 -43.88 57.15
CA ARG A 445 -13.38 -43.44 58.30
C ARG A 445 -12.91 -42.03 58.77
N GLU A 446 -13.62 -41.39 59.72
CA GLU A 446 -13.21 -40.18 60.52
C GLU A 446 -13.11 -38.81 59.79
N SER A 447 -13.26 -37.62 60.39
CA SER A 447 -13.99 -37.11 61.59
C SER A 447 -14.02 -35.55 61.55
N SER A 448 -15.02 -34.88 62.16
CA SER A 448 -15.18 -33.40 62.21
C SER A 448 -14.32 -32.73 63.33
N PRO A 449 -14.16 -31.39 63.41
CA PRO A 449 -15.21 -30.39 63.81
C PRO A 449 -15.21 -29.11 62.92
N VAL A 450 -16.25 -28.26 62.79
CA VAL A 450 -17.12 -27.50 63.73
C VAL A 450 -16.39 -26.44 64.57
N LEU A 451 -16.61 -25.15 64.25
CA LEU A 451 -16.57 -24.01 65.19
C LEU A 451 -17.40 -22.83 64.63
N GLU A 452 -18.10 -22.13 65.53
CA GLU A 452 -19.12 -21.11 65.24
C GLU A 452 -18.63 -19.65 65.50
N PRO A 453 -19.41 -18.61 65.13
CA PRO A 453 -18.93 -17.21 65.07
C PRO A 453 -19.32 -16.34 66.29
N PRO A 454 -18.78 -15.11 66.38
CA PRO A 454 -19.43 -13.96 67.01
C PRO A 454 -19.74 -12.87 65.94
N ALA A 455 -20.97 -12.36 65.80
CA ALA A 455 -21.80 -11.58 66.72
C ALA A 455 -21.61 -10.04 66.57
N VAL A 456 -22.74 -9.33 66.58
CA VAL A 456 -22.89 -7.90 66.22
C VAL A 456 -22.94 -7.03 67.49
N THR A 457 -22.47 -5.78 67.44
CA THR A 457 -23.11 -4.66 68.16
C THR A 457 -22.69 -3.27 67.62
N PRO A 458 -23.53 -2.22 67.72
CA PRO A 458 -23.31 -0.94 67.04
C PRO A 458 -23.11 0.25 67.99
N ALA A 459 -21.92 0.86 68.03
CA ALA A 459 -21.71 2.12 68.75
C ALA A 459 -20.46 2.91 68.29
N SER A 460 -20.60 3.76 67.25
CA SER A 460 -19.73 4.95 67.05
C SER A 460 -20.31 5.91 65.98
N LEU A 461 -21.57 6.29 66.12
CA LEU A 461 -22.28 7.17 65.18
C LEU A 461 -22.01 8.68 65.42
N LEU A 462 -20.98 9.02 66.20
CA LEU A 462 -20.76 10.38 66.74
C LEU A 462 -19.30 10.86 66.71
N ALA A 463 -18.44 10.19 65.91
CA ALA A 463 -17.01 10.54 65.77
C ALA A 463 -16.58 10.92 64.33
N ARG A 464 -17.53 11.36 63.48
CA ARG A 464 -17.27 11.81 62.09
C ARG A 464 -17.94 13.13 61.69
N ILE A 465 -18.47 13.87 62.65
CA ILE A 465 -18.80 15.29 62.45
C ILE A 465 -17.52 16.08 62.78
N GLN A 466 -17.11 16.99 61.89
CA GLN A 466 -15.85 17.77 61.92
C GLN A 466 -14.57 17.09 61.34
N GLN A 467 -14.55 16.83 60.02
CA GLN A 467 -13.34 16.99 59.20
C GLN A 467 -13.70 17.63 57.84
N PRO A 468 -12.80 18.42 57.22
CA PRO A 468 -13.11 19.25 56.05
C PRO A 468 -13.27 18.42 54.76
N ALA A 469 -13.94 19.00 53.76
CA ALA A 469 -14.25 18.34 52.50
C ALA A 469 -12.97 17.94 51.72
N PRO A 470 -12.81 16.65 51.34
CA PRO A 470 -11.82 16.25 50.36
C PRO A 470 -12.24 16.71 48.95
N ALA A 471 -11.24 17.03 48.13
CA ALA A 471 -11.41 17.46 46.74
C ALA A 471 -12.22 16.46 45.89
N PRO A 472 -12.85 16.90 44.78
CA PRO A 472 -13.59 15.99 43.90
C PRO A 472 -12.68 14.86 43.42
N ALA A 473 -13.11 13.63 43.71
CA ALA A 473 -12.40 12.45 43.24
C ALA A 473 -12.38 12.46 41.70
N ILE A 474 -11.18 12.61 41.13
CA ILE A 474 -10.95 12.30 39.72
C ILE A 474 -11.25 10.81 39.55
N GLY A 475 -12.43 10.51 38.99
CA GLY A 475 -12.81 9.15 38.67
C GLY A 475 -11.83 8.59 37.66
N VAL A 476 -11.03 7.61 38.10
CA VAL A 476 -10.20 6.81 37.19
C VAL A 476 -11.14 5.96 36.34
N ILE A 477 -11.53 6.49 35.18
CA ILE A 477 -12.25 5.73 34.17
C ILE A 477 -11.20 4.95 33.40
N GLU A 478 -11.14 3.64 33.67
CA GLU A 478 -10.30 2.70 32.95
C GLU A 478 -10.74 2.65 31.48
N VAL A 479 -9.98 3.30 30.60
CA VAL A 479 -10.20 3.24 29.15
C VAL A 479 -9.65 1.90 28.67
N VAL A 480 -10.46 0.85 28.82
CA VAL A 480 -10.16 -0.48 28.31
C VAL A 480 -9.92 -0.38 26.81
N ALA A 481 -8.66 -0.56 26.40
CA ALA A 481 -8.27 -0.58 25.00
C ALA A 481 -9.04 -1.69 24.28
N LEU A 482 -9.77 -1.32 23.24
CA LEU A 482 -10.70 -2.25 22.60
C LEU A 482 -9.94 -3.29 21.79
N SER A 483 -10.17 -4.56 22.14
CA SER A 483 -9.62 -5.76 21.52
C SER A 483 -8.17 -6.07 21.90
N ASP A 484 -8.00 -7.21 22.58
CA ASP A 484 -6.73 -7.91 22.77
C ASP A 484 -6.08 -8.33 21.43
N LYS A 485 -6.79 -8.18 20.31
CA LYS A 485 -6.31 -8.38 18.93
C LYS A 485 -5.94 -7.10 18.19
N LEU A 486 -6.00 -5.92 18.84
CA LEU A 486 -5.52 -4.65 18.29
C LEU A 486 -4.08 -4.30 18.70
N GLY A 487 -3.36 -5.24 19.34
CA GLY A 487 -1.97 -5.13 19.76
C GLY A 487 -0.91 -5.12 18.64
N LYS A 488 -1.20 -4.55 17.47
CA LYS A 488 -0.19 -4.16 16.48
C LYS A 488 -0.34 -2.65 16.22
N PRO A 489 0.61 -1.80 16.65
CA PRO A 489 0.59 -0.38 16.28
C PRO A 489 0.62 -0.24 14.76
N MET A 490 -0.01 0.83 14.25
CA MET A 490 0.12 1.20 12.85
C MET A 490 1.60 1.48 12.56
N HIS A 491 2.17 0.74 11.62
CA HIS A 491 3.53 0.98 11.13
C HIS A 491 3.43 2.04 10.03
N ILE A 492 3.47 3.31 10.44
CA ILE A 492 3.76 4.45 9.56
C ILE A 492 5.18 4.86 9.89
N GLU A 493 6.06 4.88 8.89
CA GLU A 493 7.49 5.08 9.15
C GLU A 493 7.84 6.55 9.33
N THR A 494 8.57 6.80 10.41
CA THR A 494 8.94 8.12 10.86
C THR A 494 10.08 8.69 10.03
N LEU A 495 9.84 9.83 9.37
CA LEU A 495 10.92 10.78 9.15
C LEU A 495 11.50 11.18 10.51
N LEU A 496 12.84 11.19 10.63
CA LEU A 496 13.56 11.64 11.81
C LEU A 496 13.48 13.16 12.00
N GLY A 497 12.29 13.65 12.31
CA GLY A 497 12.08 14.93 12.95
C GLY A 497 11.94 14.70 14.45
N GLU A 498 13.03 14.91 15.22
CA GLU A 498 12.88 15.07 16.67
C GLU A 498 11.94 16.24 16.94
N LEU A 499 10.99 16.02 17.86
CA LEU A 499 9.99 17.01 18.28
C LEU A 499 10.66 18.08 19.18
N LYS A 500 11.54 18.90 18.59
CA LYS A 500 12.46 19.80 19.33
C LYS A 500 11.79 20.94 20.08
N GLU A 501 10.55 21.29 19.74
CA GLU A 501 9.64 22.09 20.57
C GLU A 501 8.19 21.79 20.17
N VAL A 502 7.33 21.45 21.14
CA VAL A 502 5.87 21.39 20.94
C VAL A 502 5.28 22.69 21.45
N GLU A 503 5.05 23.65 20.56
CA GLU A 503 4.35 24.86 20.92
C GLU A 503 2.83 24.65 20.79
N ILE A 504 2.20 24.25 21.90
CA ILE A 504 0.73 24.12 21.98
C ILE A 504 0.12 25.52 21.95
N ARG A 505 -0.09 26.06 20.74
CA ARG A 505 -0.77 27.32 20.53
C ARG A 505 -2.26 27.10 20.41
N LEU A 506 -3.03 27.65 21.35
CA LEU A 506 -4.48 27.81 21.21
C LEU A 506 -4.76 28.95 20.23
N LEU A 507 -4.88 28.63 18.95
CA LEU A 507 -5.07 29.62 17.88
C LEU A 507 -6.55 29.82 17.54
N PRO A 508 -6.99 31.05 17.18
CA PRO A 508 -8.32 31.27 16.64
C PRO A 508 -8.48 30.54 15.30
N PHE A 509 -9.46 29.64 15.25
CA PHE A 509 -9.89 28.87 14.07
C PHE A 509 -11.31 29.29 13.69
N SER A 510 -11.56 29.43 12.39
CA SER A 510 -12.91 29.53 11.82
C SER A 510 -13.05 28.48 10.70
N PRO A 511 -14.01 27.53 10.80
CA PRO A 511 -14.22 26.49 9.80
C PRO A 511 -15.08 26.93 8.59
N LYS A 512 -15.46 28.21 8.49
CA LYS A 512 -16.32 28.72 7.41
C LYS A 512 -15.79 30.04 6.84
N GLY A 513 -15.19 29.95 5.66
CA GLY A 513 -14.81 31.08 4.83
C GLY A 513 -15.91 31.47 3.83
N GLU A 514 -17.07 31.95 4.31
CA GLU A 514 -17.82 32.96 3.55
C GLU A 514 -17.34 34.32 4.05
N VAL A 515 -16.71 35.08 3.16
CA VAL A 515 -16.15 36.39 3.47
C VAL A 515 -17.27 37.42 3.43
N ASP A 516 -18.07 37.49 4.51
CA ASP A 516 -18.81 38.69 4.91
C ASP A 516 -19.24 38.64 6.39
N SER A 517 -18.44 39.32 7.22
CA SER A 517 -18.75 39.90 8.54
C SER A 517 -19.84 39.25 9.44
N VAL A 518 -19.46 38.28 10.28
CA VAL A 518 -20.05 38.05 11.62
C VAL A 518 -18.94 37.60 12.59
N ASP A 519 -19.00 38.02 13.86
CA ASP A 519 -18.14 37.53 14.94
C ASP A 519 -18.33 36.01 15.17
N VAL A 520 -17.55 35.19 14.46
CA VAL A 520 -17.42 33.76 14.74
C VAL A 520 -16.45 33.60 15.92
N PRO A 521 -16.86 32.98 17.04
CA PRO A 521 -15.99 32.84 18.20
C PRO A 521 -14.76 32.00 17.82
N ALA A 522 -13.58 32.53 18.16
CA ALA A 522 -12.29 31.90 17.98
C ALA A 522 -12.24 30.49 18.57
N VAL A 523 -12.44 29.47 17.74
CA VAL A 523 -12.34 28.06 18.12
C VAL A 523 -10.84 27.78 18.35
N SER A 524 -10.43 27.23 19.49
CA SER A 524 -8.99 27.03 19.78
C SER A 524 -8.42 25.79 19.08
N ALA A 525 -7.68 25.94 17.98
CA ALA A 525 -6.94 24.83 17.39
C ALA A 525 -5.76 24.38 18.27
N LEU A 526 -5.32 23.13 18.14
CA LEU A 526 -4.01 22.65 18.60
C LEU A 526 -3.14 22.35 17.39
N GLU A 527 -2.02 23.06 17.27
CA GLU A 527 -1.08 23.00 16.14
C GLU A 527 0.18 22.18 16.50
N TYR A 528 0.62 21.32 15.60
CA TYR A 528 2.00 20.82 15.56
C TYR A 528 2.74 21.41 14.36
N SER A 529 3.74 22.25 14.63
CA SER A 529 4.62 22.82 13.61
C SER A 529 5.94 22.07 13.53
N ILE A 530 6.41 21.76 12.33
CA ILE A 530 7.73 21.17 12.09
C ILE A 530 8.73 22.31 11.86
N ARG A 531 9.88 22.33 12.56
CA ARG A 531 10.95 23.30 12.27
C ARG A 531 11.85 22.80 11.13
N SER A 532 11.40 23.03 9.91
CA SER A 532 12.19 22.95 8.66
C SER A 532 11.90 24.17 7.80
N GLU A 533 12.86 24.56 6.95
CA GLU A 533 12.80 25.82 6.18
C GLU A 533 11.75 25.81 5.04
N GLN A 534 11.28 24.62 4.63
CA GLN A 534 10.08 24.47 3.80
C GLN A 534 8.83 24.58 4.68
N SER A 535 7.85 25.40 4.26
CA SER A 535 6.55 25.57 4.92
C SER A 535 5.86 24.22 5.16
N PRO A 536 5.92 23.62 6.36
CA PRO A 536 5.51 22.24 6.53
C PRO A 536 3.99 22.14 6.63
N PRO A 537 3.38 20.98 6.30
CA PRO A 537 1.98 20.75 6.59
C PRO A 537 1.74 20.92 8.09
N ARG A 538 0.76 21.74 8.45
CA ARG A 538 0.37 21.93 9.84
C ARG A 538 -0.62 20.86 10.23
N LEU A 539 -0.26 20.01 11.19
CA LEU A 539 -1.21 19.07 11.78
C LEU A 539 -2.06 19.83 12.81
N ILE A 540 -3.35 19.97 12.51
CA ILE A 540 -4.30 20.84 13.20
C ILE A 540 -5.43 19.97 13.78
N PHE A 541 -5.67 20.12 15.08
CA PHE A 541 -6.78 19.49 15.78
C PHE A 541 -7.82 20.52 16.24
N PRO A 542 -9.11 20.36 15.89
CA PRO A 542 -10.19 21.13 16.52
C PRO A 542 -10.29 20.85 18.03
N PRO A 543 -10.77 21.80 18.85
CA PRO A 543 -10.95 21.64 20.29
C PRO A 543 -12.21 20.80 20.61
N ASN A 544 -12.22 19.56 20.15
CA ASN A 544 -13.34 18.64 20.31
C ASN A 544 -13.29 17.93 21.68
N GLY A 545 -13.34 18.71 22.75
CA GLY A 545 -13.45 18.26 24.16
C GLY A 545 -12.47 17.13 24.50
N ARG A 546 -13.01 15.91 24.68
CA ARG A 546 -12.25 14.72 25.09
C ARG A 546 -11.15 14.30 24.11
N ALA A 547 -11.24 14.68 22.83
CA ALA A 547 -10.15 14.47 21.87
C ALA A 547 -8.90 15.26 22.26
N HIS A 548 -9.08 16.51 22.70
CA HIS A 548 -8.01 17.39 23.16
C HIS A 548 -7.39 16.84 24.45
N GLU A 549 -8.20 16.39 25.40
CA GLU A 549 -7.73 15.75 26.65
C GLU A 549 -6.86 14.51 26.40
N ILE A 550 -7.25 13.66 25.44
CA ILE A 550 -6.50 12.46 25.07
C ILE A 550 -5.17 12.82 24.43
N LEU A 551 -5.15 13.75 23.47
CA LEU A 551 -3.92 14.20 22.82
C LEU A 551 -2.95 14.84 23.84
N LEU A 552 -3.43 15.73 24.71
CA LEU A 552 -2.62 16.30 25.80
C LEU A 552 -2.09 15.22 26.75
N GLY A 553 -2.93 14.25 27.14
CA GLY A 553 -2.53 13.16 28.03
C GLY A 553 -1.43 12.27 27.43
N ILE A 554 -1.51 11.97 26.14
CA ILE A 554 -0.50 11.19 25.40
C ILE A 554 0.83 11.96 25.28
N VAL A 555 0.76 13.26 24.95
CA VAL A 555 1.94 14.15 24.91
C VAL A 555 2.59 14.25 26.29
N ALA A 556 1.81 14.44 27.35
CA ALA A 556 2.31 14.51 28.72
C ALA A 556 3.01 13.20 29.18
N ARG A 557 2.54 12.05 28.71
CA ARG A 557 3.16 10.73 28.95
C ARG A 557 4.37 10.44 28.04
N LYS A 558 4.70 11.32 27.08
CA LYS A 558 5.77 11.14 26.08
C LYS A 558 5.61 9.86 25.23
N GLU A 559 4.37 9.44 25.02
CA GLU A 559 4.02 8.30 24.16
C GLU A 559 4.12 8.64 22.67
N VAL A 560 3.98 9.92 22.34
CA VAL A 560 4.21 10.52 21.01
C VAL A 560 5.64 11.08 20.96
N ARG A 561 6.39 10.75 19.91
CA ARG A 561 7.73 11.29 19.63
C ARG A 561 7.80 12.08 18.33
N THR A 562 6.82 11.89 17.44
CA THR A 562 6.74 12.51 16.11
C THR A 562 5.30 12.95 15.85
N TRP A 563 5.12 13.89 14.92
CA TRP A 563 3.77 14.29 14.47
C TRP A 563 3.01 13.14 13.77
N VAL A 564 3.75 12.19 13.18
CA VAL A 564 3.22 10.95 12.60
C VAL A 564 2.56 10.09 13.68
N ASP A 565 3.11 10.05 14.89
CA ASP A 565 2.45 9.39 16.02
C ASP A 565 1.11 10.09 16.32
N CYS A 566 1.05 11.42 16.40
CA CYS A 566 -0.22 12.14 16.58
C CYS A 566 -1.26 11.84 15.49
N LEU A 567 -0.85 11.82 14.22
CA LEU A 567 -1.70 11.42 13.10
C LEU A 567 -2.19 9.97 13.26
N THR A 568 -1.30 9.07 13.68
CA THR A 568 -1.59 7.65 13.94
C THR A 568 -2.63 7.49 15.04
N ILE A 569 -2.48 8.20 16.17
CA ILE A 569 -3.45 8.28 17.27
C ILE A 569 -4.79 8.79 16.73
N ALA A 570 -4.78 9.87 15.95
CA ALA A 570 -6.00 10.48 15.41
C ALA A 570 -6.77 9.49 14.53
N LEU A 571 -6.08 8.83 13.60
CA LEU A 571 -6.61 7.79 12.74
C LEU A 571 -7.03 6.51 13.50
N GLN A 572 -6.42 6.21 14.65
CA GLN A 572 -6.80 5.07 15.49
C GLN A 572 -8.11 5.32 16.24
N TYR A 573 -8.25 6.51 16.84
CA TYR A 573 -9.41 6.93 17.64
C TYR A 573 -10.49 7.67 16.84
N GLY A 574 -10.32 7.83 15.53
CA GLY A 574 -11.27 8.54 14.66
C GLY A 574 -11.44 10.01 15.04
N ILE A 575 -10.39 10.65 15.54
CA ILE A 575 -10.35 12.08 15.89
C ILE A 575 -10.30 12.89 14.60
N THR A 576 -11.08 13.97 14.53
CA THR A 576 -11.02 14.93 13.44
C THR A 576 -9.68 15.65 13.43
N PHE A 577 -8.98 15.67 12.29
CA PHE A 577 -7.73 16.41 12.10
C PHE A 577 -7.68 17.04 10.70
N TYR A 578 -6.71 17.93 10.51
CA TYR A 578 -6.39 18.51 9.23
C TYR A 578 -4.87 18.58 9.04
N THR A 579 -4.41 18.43 7.80
CA THR A 579 -3.02 18.62 7.38
C THR A 579 -2.92 19.87 6.50
N GLY A 580 -3.05 21.04 7.12
CA GLY A 580 -3.16 22.30 6.39
C GLY A 580 -1.88 22.66 5.65
N ILE A 581 -1.97 22.82 4.33
CA ILE A 581 -0.91 23.38 3.47
C ILE A 581 -1.26 24.78 2.97
N ARG A 582 -0.25 25.59 2.68
CA ARG A 582 -0.45 26.90 2.02
C ARG A 582 -0.30 26.72 0.52
N VAL A 583 -1.25 27.26 -0.24
CA VAL A 583 -1.30 27.22 -1.69
C VAL A 583 -1.70 28.59 -2.19
N ASP A 584 -0.95 29.13 -3.16
CA ASP A 584 -1.28 30.40 -3.82
C ASP A 584 -2.33 30.13 -4.90
N VAL A 585 -3.59 29.95 -4.48
CA VAL A 585 -4.69 29.49 -5.34
C VAL A 585 -5.08 30.57 -6.35
N VAL A 586 -4.84 30.30 -7.64
CA VAL A 586 -5.43 31.04 -8.76
C VAL A 586 -6.95 30.74 -8.80
N PRO A 587 -7.85 31.73 -8.96
CA PRO A 587 -9.30 31.52 -8.91
C PRO A 587 -9.82 30.38 -9.80
N ASP A 588 -9.28 30.24 -11.03
CA ASP A 588 -9.66 29.18 -11.96
C ASP A 588 -9.26 27.77 -11.48
N ALA A 589 -8.23 27.65 -10.65
CA ALA A 589 -7.76 26.37 -10.14
C ALA A 589 -8.80 25.74 -9.20
N LEU A 590 -9.48 26.55 -8.40
CA LEU A 590 -10.57 26.10 -7.53
C LEU A 590 -11.74 25.52 -8.33
N ALA A 591 -12.13 26.17 -9.43
CA ALA A 591 -13.18 25.67 -10.32
C ALA A 591 -12.79 24.31 -10.93
N ARG A 592 -11.52 24.13 -11.33
CA ARG A 592 -10.98 22.84 -11.80
C ARG A 592 -11.00 21.76 -10.70
N ALA A 593 -10.64 22.10 -9.47
CA ALA A 593 -10.67 21.20 -8.32
C ALA A 593 -12.10 20.73 -7.95
N VAL A 594 -13.10 21.61 -8.10
CA VAL A 594 -14.50 21.22 -7.92
C VAL A 594 -14.96 20.31 -9.08
N ALA A 595 -14.62 20.66 -10.32
CA ALA A 595 -14.99 19.89 -11.51
C ALA A 595 -14.34 18.49 -11.56
N SER A 596 -13.07 18.34 -11.19
CA SER A 596 -12.39 17.02 -11.13
C SER A 596 -13.04 16.08 -10.12
N ARG A 597 -13.73 16.65 -9.12
CA ARG A 597 -14.38 15.90 -8.04
C ARG A 597 -15.88 15.77 -8.18
N GLU A 598 -16.48 16.33 -9.23
CA GLU A 598 -17.90 16.19 -9.53
C GLU A 598 -18.24 14.69 -9.72
N THR A 599 -19.03 14.14 -8.80
CA THR A 599 -19.47 12.75 -8.89
C THR A 599 -20.60 12.65 -9.91
N GLN A 600 -20.36 11.93 -11.02
CA GLN A 600 -21.39 11.62 -12.00
C GLN A 600 -22.65 11.12 -11.32
N ALA A 601 -23.79 11.79 -11.63
CA ALA A 601 -25.15 11.51 -11.20
C ALA A 601 -25.26 10.74 -9.87
N ILE A 602 -25.26 11.47 -8.73
CA ILE A 602 -25.36 10.99 -7.34
C ILE A 602 -25.95 9.58 -7.29
N SER A 603 -25.14 8.59 -6.95
CA SER A 603 -25.56 7.19 -6.85
C SER A 603 -26.45 7.03 -5.60
N GLN A 604 -27.74 7.30 -5.80
CA GLN A 604 -28.75 7.43 -4.74
C GLN A 604 -29.16 6.06 -4.21
N VAL A 605 -29.27 5.94 -2.89
CA VAL A 605 -29.79 4.70 -2.29
C VAL A 605 -31.32 4.69 -2.42
N ASN A 606 -31.84 3.76 -3.21
CA ASN A 606 -33.28 3.57 -3.36
C ASN A 606 -33.86 2.87 -2.09
N PRO A 607 -34.79 3.51 -1.35
CA PRO A 607 -35.33 3.00 -0.10
C PRO A 607 -36.34 1.86 -0.27
N ASP A 608 -36.78 1.61 -1.50
CA ASP A 608 -37.76 0.58 -1.83
C ASP A 608 -37.11 -0.76 -2.21
N LEU A 609 -35.78 -0.79 -2.37
CA LEU A 609 -35.02 -2.01 -2.59
C LEU A 609 -35.02 -2.91 -1.33
N ALA A 610 -35.10 -4.22 -1.54
CA ALA A 610 -34.92 -5.21 -0.46
C ALA A 610 -33.57 -4.99 0.27
N PRO A 611 -33.44 -5.32 1.57
CA PRO A 611 -32.29 -4.93 2.40
C PRO A 611 -30.92 -5.30 1.81
N GLN A 612 -30.79 -6.52 1.26
CA GLN A 612 -29.56 -6.96 0.62
C GLN A 612 -29.22 -6.17 -0.65
N ALA A 613 -30.19 -5.94 -1.54
CA ALA A 613 -29.99 -5.16 -2.76
C ALA A 613 -29.71 -3.67 -2.48
N ARG A 614 -30.40 -3.11 -1.50
CA ARG A 614 -30.18 -1.75 -0.96
C ARG A 614 -28.77 -1.59 -0.39
N TYR A 615 -28.34 -2.54 0.44
CA TYR A 615 -26.99 -2.55 1.02
C TYR A 615 -25.91 -2.73 -0.06
N ALA A 616 -26.13 -3.62 -1.03
CA ALA A 616 -25.22 -3.83 -2.14
C ALA A 616 -25.03 -2.55 -2.98
N SER A 617 -26.15 -1.93 -3.39
CA SER A 617 -26.14 -0.66 -4.12
C SER A 617 -25.42 0.44 -3.34
N TRP A 618 -25.77 0.67 -2.07
CA TRP A 618 -25.08 1.67 -1.25
C TRP A 618 -23.58 1.38 -1.07
N ARG A 619 -23.21 0.10 -0.83
CA ARG A 619 -21.81 -0.33 -0.70
C ARG A 619 -21.00 -0.05 -1.97
N GLU A 620 -21.60 -0.23 -3.13
CA GLU A 620 -20.99 0.07 -4.43
C GLU A 620 -20.80 1.59 -4.60
N SER A 621 -21.84 2.40 -4.34
CA SER A 621 -21.76 3.86 -4.35
C SER A 621 -20.65 4.39 -3.43
N VAL A 622 -20.54 3.85 -2.21
CA VAL A 622 -19.51 4.23 -1.23
C VAL A 622 -18.11 3.85 -1.71
N LYS A 623 -17.93 2.65 -2.28
CA LYS A 623 -16.64 2.25 -2.87
C LYS A 623 -16.24 3.15 -4.03
N ASN A 624 -17.18 3.56 -4.88
CA ASN A 624 -16.92 4.43 -6.02
C ASN A 624 -16.56 5.88 -5.61
N VAL A 625 -16.93 6.31 -4.41
CA VAL A 625 -16.41 7.56 -3.80
C VAL A 625 -15.02 7.31 -3.20
N LEU A 626 -14.87 6.28 -2.36
CA LEU A 626 -13.63 6.02 -1.61
C LEU A 626 -12.48 5.42 -2.44
N VAL A 627 -12.69 5.12 -3.73
CA VAL A 627 -11.61 4.80 -4.67
C VAL A 627 -10.80 6.05 -5.05
N LYS A 628 -11.38 7.25 -4.91
CA LYS A 628 -10.65 8.51 -5.04
C LYS A 628 -9.84 8.74 -3.77
N GLU A 629 -8.53 8.85 -3.90
CA GLU A 629 -7.59 9.07 -2.79
C GLU A 629 -7.98 10.28 -1.93
N ALA A 630 -8.26 11.43 -2.57
CA ALA A 630 -8.68 12.66 -1.89
C ALA A 630 -9.99 12.50 -1.10
N ALA A 631 -10.95 11.71 -1.59
CA ALA A 631 -12.21 11.46 -0.89
C ALA A 631 -12.04 10.46 0.27
N LEU A 632 -11.24 9.40 0.08
CA LEU A 632 -10.86 8.49 1.15
C LEU A 632 -10.14 9.24 2.27
N ARG A 633 -9.19 10.10 1.92
CA ARG A 633 -8.44 10.94 2.84
C ARG A 633 -9.32 11.90 3.61
N ALA A 634 -10.16 12.65 2.92
CA ALA A 634 -11.12 13.58 3.52
C ALA A 634 -12.11 12.88 4.47
N ALA A 635 -12.58 11.68 4.11
CA ALA A 635 -13.46 10.89 4.96
C ALA A 635 -12.72 10.37 6.22
N MET A 636 -11.47 9.91 6.09
CA MET A 636 -10.65 9.46 7.21
C MET A 636 -10.29 10.60 8.18
N ARG A 637 -9.91 11.78 7.67
CA ARG A 637 -9.54 12.92 8.54
C ARG A 637 -10.73 13.63 9.18
N SER A 638 -11.93 13.53 8.59
CA SER A 638 -13.17 14.06 9.20
C SER A 638 -13.47 13.45 10.57
N GLY A 639 -12.94 12.25 10.86
CA GLY A 639 -13.23 11.53 12.09
C GLY A 639 -14.68 11.02 12.15
N GLY A 640 -15.13 10.65 13.34
CA GLY A 640 -16.52 10.31 13.62
C GLY A 640 -17.11 9.25 12.67
N ILE A 641 -18.32 9.51 12.14
CA ILE A 641 -19.05 8.54 11.32
C ILE A 641 -18.44 8.34 9.92
N LEU A 642 -17.88 9.40 9.30
CA LEU A 642 -17.27 9.32 7.97
C LEU A 642 -15.98 8.48 8.00
N TRP A 643 -15.11 8.73 8.97
CA TRP A 643 -13.93 7.92 9.22
C TRP A 643 -14.31 6.46 9.44
N ARG A 644 -15.38 6.20 10.20
CA ARG A 644 -15.78 4.83 10.49
C ARG A 644 -16.27 4.10 9.25
N LEU A 645 -16.99 4.78 8.37
CA LEU A 645 -17.45 4.27 7.08
C LEU A 645 -16.27 4.01 6.13
N ALA A 646 -15.35 4.96 6.00
CA ALA A 646 -14.12 4.79 5.24
C ALA A 646 -13.32 3.55 5.70
N ARG A 647 -13.07 3.45 7.01
CA ARG A 647 -12.40 2.29 7.64
C ARG A 647 -13.20 0.98 7.56
N TRP A 648 -14.52 1.02 7.36
CA TRP A 648 -15.33 -0.19 7.13
C TRP A 648 -15.16 -0.74 5.71
N PHE A 649 -15.09 0.12 4.70
CA PHE A 649 -15.05 -0.30 3.30
C PHE A 649 -13.63 -0.43 2.72
N CYS A 650 -12.68 0.39 3.17
CA CYS A 650 -11.28 0.39 2.73
C CYS A 650 -10.31 -0.21 3.78
N GLY A 651 -10.81 -0.57 4.97
CA GLY A 651 -10.01 -1.20 6.01
C GLY A 651 -8.94 -0.28 6.60
N MET A 652 -7.76 -0.83 6.88
CA MET A 652 -6.55 -0.09 7.26
C MET A 652 -5.72 0.23 6.00
N ALA A 653 -6.34 0.90 5.03
CA ALA A 653 -5.59 1.50 3.93
C ALA A 653 -4.50 2.43 4.53
N THR A 654 -3.30 2.40 3.95
CA THR A 654 -2.29 3.41 4.27
C THR A 654 -2.86 4.75 3.86
N LEU A 655 -3.01 5.64 4.84
CA LEU A 655 -3.33 7.03 4.58
C LEU A 655 -2.04 7.83 4.66
N ASP A 656 -1.79 8.61 3.64
CA ASP A 656 -0.58 9.43 3.55
C ASP A 656 -0.54 10.46 4.67
N SER A 657 0.63 11.04 4.90
CA SER A 657 0.80 12.04 5.95
C SER A 657 0.58 13.48 5.43
N HIS A 658 0.41 13.65 4.12
CA HIS A 658 0.27 14.92 3.41
C HIS A 658 -1.06 14.96 2.61
N PRO A 659 -1.61 16.16 2.32
CA PRO A 659 -2.71 16.30 1.37
C PRO A 659 -2.41 15.67 0.00
N THR A 660 -3.45 15.32 -0.75
CA THR A 660 -3.24 14.81 -2.11
C THR A 660 -2.69 15.89 -3.05
N ASN A 661 -2.05 15.48 -4.15
CA ASN A 661 -1.46 16.39 -5.13
C ASN A 661 -2.48 17.40 -5.71
N ASP A 662 -3.76 17.01 -5.86
CA ASP A 662 -4.85 17.91 -6.24
C ASP A 662 -4.92 19.15 -5.33
N VAL A 663 -4.73 18.97 -4.01
CA VAL A 663 -4.75 20.08 -3.04
C VAL A 663 -3.52 20.96 -3.22
N TYR A 664 -2.33 20.39 -3.44
CA TYR A 664 -1.11 21.16 -3.70
C TYR A 664 -1.20 22.01 -4.99
N GLN A 665 -1.80 21.46 -6.05
CA GLN A 665 -1.88 22.13 -7.36
C GLN A 665 -3.07 23.10 -7.47
N LEU A 666 -4.20 22.79 -6.84
CA LEU A 666 -5.47 23.48 -7.07
C LEU A 666 -6.08 24.12 -5.81
N GLY A 667 -5.52 23.85 -4.64
CA GLY A 667 -6.11 24.20 -3.34
C GLY A 667 -7.41 23.43 -3.08
N GLY A 668 -8.37 24.07 -2.43
CA GLY A 668 -9.68 23.49 -2.16
C GLY A 668 -10.72 24.50 -1.69
N PRO A 669 -12.02 24.20 -1.79
CA PRO A 669 -13.12 25.09 -1.39
C PRO A 669 -13.27 25.21 0.13
N VAL A 670 -12.75 24.24 0.89
CA VAL A 670 -12.75 24.27 2.35
C VAL A 670 -11.40 24.83 2.81
N THR A 671 -11.39 26.11 3.15
CA THR A 671 -10.24 26.77 3.78
C THR A 671 -10.32 26.72 5.29
N MET A 672 -9.16 26.57 5.94
CA MET A 672 -8.99 26.86 7.35
C MET A 672 -8.25 28.17 7.51
N ILE A 673 -8.82 29.13 8.21
CA ILE A 673 -8.13 30.38 8.54
C ILE A 673 -7.43 30.21 9.89
N ILE A 674 -6.11 30.32 9.88
CA ILE A 674 -5.24 30.23 11.07
C ILE A 674 -4.25 31.40 11.00
N GLN A 675 -4.22 32.25 12.03
CA GLN A 675 -3.35 33.45 12.06
C GLN A 675 -3.49 34.34 10.80
N ASN A 676 -4.72 34.52 10.31
CA ASN A 676 -5.05 35.24 9.06
C ASN A 676 -4.41 34.64 7.78
N GLN A 677 -3.92 33.41 7.82
CA GLN A 677 -3.46 32.65 6.65
C GLN A 677 -4.46 31.55 6.32
N SER A 678 -4.77 31.39 5.04
CA SER A 678 -5.60 30.30 4.52
C SER A 678 -4.77 29.03 4.35
N PHE A 679 -5.25 27.93 4.90
CA PHE A 679 -4.71 26.59 4.71
C PHE A 679 -5.74 25.70 4.02
N TYR A 680 -5.25 24.82 3.15
CA TYR A 680 -6.04 23.88 2.36
C TYR A 680 -5.72 22.45 2.77
N ASP A 681 -6.68 21.55 2.60
CA ASP A 681 -6.60 20.12 2.88
C ASP A 681 -7.70 19.39 2.09
N ASP A 682 -7.61 18.07 1.95
CA ASP A 682 -8.56 17.28 1.17
C ASP A 682 -9.99 17.40 1.71
N TRP A 683 -10.95 17.84 0.91
CA TRP A 683 -12.35 17.98 1.32
C TRP A 683 -13.20 16.79 0.85
N LEU A 684 -14.45 16.70 1.28
CA LEU A 684 -15.49 15.95 0.58
C LEU A 684 -16.40 16.94 -0.12
N THR A 685 -16.89 16.63 -1.32
CA THR A 685 -18.01 17.40 -1.87
C THR A 685 -19.28 17.09 -1.07
N PRO A 686 -20.28 18.01 -1.01
CA PRO A 686 -21.54 17.73 -0.34
C PRO A 686 -22.28 16.49 -0.87
N ASP A 687 -22.02 16.10 -2.12
CA ASP A 687 -22.61 14.91 -2.74
C ASP A 687 -21.81 13.64 -2.45
N GLU A 688 -20.49 13.71 -2.38
CA GLU A 688 -19.66 12.61 -1.85
C GLU A 688 -20.06 12.29 -0.41
N GLU A 689 -20.26 13.29 0.45
CA GLU A 689 -20.74 13.10 1.82
C GLU A 689 -22.13 12.44 1.87
N LYS A 690 -23.10 12.93 1.05
CA LYS A 690 -24.44 12.33 0.92
C LYS A 690 -24.38 10.85 0.52
N VAL A 691 -23.50 10.49 -0.41
CA VAL A 691 -23.30 9.09 -0.81
C VAL A 691 -22.74 8.26 0.35
N LEU A 692 -21.74 8.77 1.07
CA LEU A 692 -21.17 8.11 2.24
C LEU A 692 -22.22 7.83 3.33
N ILE A 693 -23.05 8.81 3.69
CA ILE A 693 -24.11 8.62 4.69
C ILE A 693 -25.35 7.86 4.17
N GLY A 694 -25.35 7.46 2.89
CA GLY A 694 -26.44 6.71 2.26
C GLY A 694 -27.74 7.52 2.15
N TRP A 695 -27.64 8.73 1.61
CA TRP A 695 -28.77 9.64 1.40
C TRP A 695 -29.73 9.18 0.29
N SER A 696 -30.99 9.60 0.39
CA SER A 696 -32.04 9.32 -0.59
C SER A 696 -32.98 10.53 -0.81
N PRO A 697 -33.21 10.97 -2.07
CA PRO A 697 -34.12 12.07 -2.39
C PRO A 697 -35.57 11.64 -2.62
N ARG A 698 -35.88 10.33 -2.64
CA ARG A 698 -37.20 9.83 -3.10
C ARG A 698 -38.42 10.36 -2.30
N LEU A 699 -38.20 10.97 -1.14
CA LEU A 699 -39.24 11.50 -0.26
C LEU A 699 -39.02 12.99 0.09
N LEU A 700 -38.66 13.81 -0.91
CA LEU A 700 -38.70 15.28 -0.80
C LEU A 700 -40.08 15.74 -0.28
N PRO A 701 -40.15 16.75 0.63
CA PRO A 701 -39.04 17.58 1.11
C PRO A 701 -38.18 16.95 2.21
N THR A 702 -38.54 15.78 2.75
CA THR A 702 -37.79 15.12 3.83
C THR A 702 -36.58 14.35 3.32
N HIS A 703 -35.39 14.94 3.50
CA HIS A 703 -34.13 14.23 3.30
C HIS A 703 -33.99 13.05 4.28
N LEU A 704 -33.74 11.87 3.71
CA LEU A 704 -33.55 10.61 4.44
C LEU A 704 -32.13 10.07 4.24
N SER A 705 -31.57 9.45 5.28
CA SER A 705 -30.24 8.84 5.21
C SER A 705 -30.12 7.54 6.02
N LEU A 706 -29.22 6.65 5.60
CA LEU A 706 -28.86 5.41 6.31
C LEU A 706 -28.05 5.67 7.58
N TRP A 707 -27.28 6.77 7.60
CA TRP A 707 -26.43 7.24 8.70
C TRP A 707 -26.78 8.68 9.11
N PRO A 708 -26.48 9.11 10.34
CA PRO A 708 -26.76 10.49 10.73
C PRO A 708 -25.92 11.44 9.86
N PRO A 709 -26.47 12.59 9.43
CA PRO A 709 -25.68 13.67 8.86
C PRO A 709 -24.52 14.04 9.79
N THR A 710 -23.38 14.44 9.22
CA THR A 710 -22.15 14.78 9.96
C THR A 710 -22.39 15.74 11.10
N ASP A 711 -23.02 16.87 10.82
CA ASP A 711 -23.35 17.92 11.79
C ASP A 711 -24.33 17.47 12.90
N VAL A 712 -25.20 16.48 12.62
CA VAL A 712 -26.03 15.82 13.64
C VAL A 712 -25.21 14.86 14.49
N TRP A 713 -24.26 14.13 13.89
CA TRP A 713 -23.36 13.22 14.61
C TRP A 713 -22.39 13.99 15.52
N GLU A 714 -21.86 15.12 15.03
CA GLU A 714 -20.90 16.00 15.72
C GLU A 714 -21.40 16.45 17.09
N ALA A 715 -22.69 16.82 17.19
CA ALA A 715 -23.33 17.19 18.46
C ALA A 715 -23.41 16.08 19.52
N HIS A 716 -23.14 14.81 19.15
CA HIS A 716 -23.39 13.65 20.01
C HIS A 716 -22.15 12.81 20.34
N TRP A 717 -21.17 12.69 19.44
CA TRP A 717 -20.03 11.76 19.62
C TRP A 717 -18.87 12.29 20.49
N GLY A 718 -18.75 13.61 20.68
CA GLY A 718 -17.76 14.19 21.60
C GLY A 718 -16.29 14.06 21.20
N GLY A 719 -16.01 14.02 19.88
CA GLY A 719 -14.65 14.14 19.34
C GLY A 719 -13.82 12.86 19.23
N ILE A 720 -14.28 11.74 19.81
CA ILE A 720 -13.56 10.46 19.76
C ILE A 720 -14.48 9.28 19.41
N TRP A 721 -13.96 8.31 18.64
CA TRP A 721 -14.61 7.03 18.45
C TRP A 721 -14.37 6.14 19.69
N THR A 722 -15.42 5.48 20.17
CA THR A 722 -15.42 4.73 21.44
C THR A 722 -15.95 3.32 21.25
N SER A 723 -15.82 2.48 22.28
CA SER A 723 -16.44 1.15 22.37
C SER A 723 -17.94 1.17 22.08
N MET A 724 -18.60 2.22 22.56
CA MET A 724 -20.03 2.41 22.46
C MET A 724 -20.44 2.88 21.06
N HIS A 725 -19.65 3.77 20.44
CA HIS A 725 -19.79 4.13 19.03
C HIS A 725 -19.62 2.90 18.13
N GLU A 726 -18.59 2.08 18.37
CA GLU A 726 -18.33 0.86 17.61
C GLU A 726 -19.45 -0.17 17.76
N THR A 727 -19.94 -0.40 18.98
CA THR A 727 -21.03 -1.34 19.27
C THR A 727 -22.33 -0.90 18.59
N TRP A 728 -22.66 0.40 18.68
CA TRP A 728 -23.82 0.98 18.01
C TRP A 728 -23.70 0.88 16.48
N PHE A 729 -22.53 1.20 15.91
CA PHE A 729 -22.26 1.12 14.48
C PHE A 729 -22.41 -0.32 13.97
N ARG A 730 -21.82 -1.30 14.67
CA ARG A 730 -21.94 -2.73 14.34
C ARG A 730 -23.37 -3.24 14.43
N ALA A 731 -24.11 -2.85 15.45
CA ALA A 731 -25.53 -3.19 15.57
C ALA A 731 -26.34 -2.59 14.41
N ARG A 732 -26.04 -1.34 14.00
CA ARG A 732 -26.74 -0.69 12.89
C ARG A 732 -26.38 -1.26 11.52
N ILE A 733 -25.10 -1.44 11.18
CA ILE A 733 -24.69 -1.99 9.87
C ILE A 733 -25.30 -3.40 9.67
N THR A 734 -25.33 -4.22 10.72
CA THR A 734 -25.96 -5.55 10.70
C THR A 734 -27.46 -5.46 10.41
N LYS A 735 -28.18 -4.52 11.05
CA LYS A 735 -29.61 -4.29 10.75
C LYS A 735 -29.83 -3.77 9.33
N ILE A 736 -28.98 -2.86 8.81
CA ILE A 736 -29.05 -2.38 7.42
C ILE A 736 -28.87 -3.54 6.43
N GLN A 737 -27.96 -4.48 6.70
CA GLN A 737 -27.68 -5.63 5.83
C GLN A 737 -28.80 -6.68 5.82
N THR A 738 -29.47 -6.90 6.96
CA THR A 738 -30.31 -8.09 7.19
C THR A 738 -31.80 -7.80 7.35
N SER A 739 -32.17 -6.62 7.84
CA SER A 739 -33.51 -6.35 8.34
C SER A 739 -34.34 -5.54 7.35
N ASN A 740 -35.57 -6.01 7.09
CA ASN A 740 -36.61 -5.17 6.48
C ASN A 740 -36.93 -3.97 7.38
N ALA A 741 -37.49 -2.91 6.80
CA ALA A 741 -38.01 -1.79 7.58
C ALA A 741 -39.16 -2.27 8.48
N THR A 742 -39.11 -1.92 9.76
CA THR A 742 -40.11 -2.28 10.78
C THR A 742 -40.41 -1.07 11.66
N VAL A 743 -41.43 -1.17 12.52
CA VAL A 743 -41.73 -0.14 13.53
C VAL A 743 -40.52 0.09 14.46
N GLU A 744 -39.78 -0.96 14.80
CA GLU A 744 -38.60 -0.91 15.68
C GLU A 744 -37.30 -0.51 14.96
N PHE A 745 -37.22 -0.70 13.64
CA PHE A 745 -36.04 -0.36 12.86
C PHE A 745 -36.41 0.36 11.56
N LYS A 746 -36.17 1.68 11.56
CA LYS A 746 -36.15 2.52 10.37
C LYS A 746 -34.73 2.55 9.79
N PRO A 747 -34.44 1.87 8.65
CA PRO A 747 -33.11 1.93 8.02
C PRO A 747 -32.80 3.33 7.48
N PHE A 748 -33.80 4.01 6.93
CA PHE A 748 -33.75 5.41 6.57
C PHE A 748 -34.43 6.25 7.63
N MET A 749 -33.79 7.35 8.03
CA MET A 749 -34.27 8.22 9.10
C MET A 749 -34.14 9.68 8.65
N THR A 750 -35.10 10.52 9.04
CA THR A 750 -34.99 11.97 8.82
C THR A 750 -33.93 12.57 9.75
N ARG A 751 -33.46 13.78 9.43
CA ARG A 751 -32.60 14.57 10.33
C ARG A 751 -33.18 14.67 11.76
N HIS A 752 -34.50 14.76 11.90
CA HIS A 752 -35.16 14.80 13.21
C HIS A 752 -35.16 13.43 13.91
N ASP A 753 -35.53 12.35 13.22
CA ASP A 753 -35.45 10.98 13.77
C ASP A 753 -34.03 10.67 14.28
N TRP A 754 -33.01 11.14 13.55
CA TRP A 754 -31.59 11.01 13.94
C TRP A 754 -31.27 11.71 15.26
N GLN A 755 -31.65 12.97 15.39
CA GLN A 755 -31.46 13.75 16.62
C GLN A 755 -32.16 13.07 17.81
N GLN A 756 -33.39 12.59 17.64
CA GLN A 756 -34.11 11.89 18.72
C GLN A 756 -33.44 10.57 19.10
N MET A 757 -33.00 9.77 18.13
CA MET A 757 -32.35 8.49 18.39
C MET A 757 -30.99 8.65 19.08
N LEU A 758 -30.18 9.65 18.68
CA LEU A 758 -28.89 9.93 19.30
C LEU A 758 -29.02 10.57 20.69
N ARG A 759 -30.01 11.44 20.93
CA ARG A 759 -30.39 11.90 22.28
C ARG A 759 -30.75 10.72 23.19
N GLY A 760 -31.63 9.83 22.73
CA GLY A 760 -32.02 8.62 23.45
C GLY A 760 -30.87 7.64 23.67
N TRP A 761 -29.91 7.57 22.74
CA TRP A 761 -28.68 6.79 22.89
C TRP A 761 -27.77 7.38 23.97
N LYS A 762 -27.44 8.67 23.93
CA LYS A 762 -26.64 9.36 24.96
C LYS A 762 -27.26 9.23 26.36
N GLY A 763 -28.59 9.31 26.46
CA GLY A 763 -29.33 9.07 27.71
C GLY A 763 -29.37 7.62 28.19
N ARG A 764 -29.13 6.62 27.33
CA ARG A 764 -28.90 5.22 27.76
C ARG A 764 -27.45 5.00 28.17
N VAL A 765 -26.51 5.56 27.42
CA VAL A 765 -25.07 5.56 27.71
C VAL A 765 -24.78 6.15 29.08
N ALA A 766 -25.38 7.27 29.45
CA ALA A 766 -25.16 7.90 30.76
C ALA A 766 -25.82 7.18 31.95
N ARG A 767 -26.50 6.04 31.73
CA ARG A 767 -27.16 5.21 32.76
C ARG A 767 -26.63 3.78 32.83
N ALA A 768 -25.72 3.41 31.93
CA ALA A 768 -25.03 2.12 31.88
C ALA A 768 -23.58 2.32 32.30
#